data_AF-A0A9N9GGY7-F1
#
_entry.id   AF-A0A9N9GGY7-F1
#
_cell.length_a   1.000
_cell.length_b   1.000
_cell.length_c   1.000
_cell.angle_alpha   90.00
_cell.angle_beta   90.00
_cell.angle_gamma   90.00
#
_symmetry.space_group_name_H-M   'P 1'
#
loop_
_entity.id
_entity.type
_entity.pdbx_description
1 polymer ?
#
loop_
_entity_poly.entity_id
_entity_poly.type
_entity_poly.pdbx_seq_one_letter_code
_entity_poly.pdbx_strand_id
1 'polypeptide(L)'
;ASGQHFQDEKFLPKNSSLWRVQKPDIDGEIVWMRIKDICQTPHLFVYENGQAYPEVLQGIVGNCWLVSALTILAAHPTLLHRVIPRWKLQDWSHSTDPGILHTKTFLRDNENHPGIFRFRFYRFGQWIEVVVDDYLPTVNGKLIYAHARNPNEFWCALVEKAYAKLCGCYEALESGSTSDAIVDFTGTVPETLDLERDEGGKINGYTDIELLKYLNKASKTDALMSCSINVPEELQLEGKLTNGLVLGHAYGIKQIYKLKHGLLLMKLHNPWGSGEWNGAWSDDSPEWKNVNEAERKKLALKVADDGDFWMSYEDFIANFSSLTICRHLNVSWYVPGPKWGIRIFEGQWSKKDNTAGGCINNTDTFHQNPQYAFSLTKTTTIIAALMQQDTRDHRLDGVENHTIGFICLRVEDNRVTRIHKPLYDVVSQVIYSDAREVTSSLTLKSGRYVLIPSTFDAGEEGGFLLRLFSSSQLNVIRLTDDVPKKKWYTGKNSDFVGMARVKIMGLNLTHELGSADLNTTLRLLDTKNGKLVNEFSAQAPINDLIGREYVFYVCDPQNAKFKIELLEKSMVKKGTPIGEVSFDISKFTEESRESKFFELTKRVLKVIKTTTVTDDKRKSGEKIVSADLGDLTVRIMYCNGLNG
;
A
#
# COMPACT_ATOMS: atom_id res chain seq x y z
N ALA A 1 -0.37 -33.69 32.09
CA ALA A 1 -0.15 -32.27 32.42
C ALA A 1 0.56 -32.20 33.76
N SER A 2 1.53 -31.30 33.94
CA SER A 2 2.32 -31.16 35.17
C SER A 2 1.54 -30.59 36.37
N GLY A 3 0.30 -30.14 36.17
CA GLY A 3 -0.50 -29.48 37.21
C GLY A 3 -0.04 -28.05 37.53
N GLN A 4 0.94 -27.53 36.80
CA GLN A 4 1.48 -26.17 36.97
C GLN A 4 0.86 -25.22 35.93
N HIS A 5 0.57 -23.98 36.35
CA HIS A 5 0.19 -22.92 35.42
C HIS A 5 1.34 -22.59 34.48
N PHE A 6 1.02 -22.26 33.23
CA PHE A 6 2.00 -21.91 32.22
C PHE A 6 2.81 -20.68 32.65
N GLN A 7 4.11 -20.69 32.41
CA GLN A 7 5.00 -19.54 32.58
C GLN A 7 5.78 -19.35 31.29
N ASP A 8 5.78 -18.13 30.79
CA ASP A 8 6.39 -17.78 29.52
C ASP A 8 7.89 -17.59 29.67
N GLU A 9 8.67 -18.60 29.29
CA GLU A 9 10.13 -18.56 29.35
C GLU A 9 10.76 -17.47 28.46
N LYS A 10 10.02 -16.99 27.44
CA LYS A 10 10.51 -15.95 26.51
C LYS A 10 10.10 -14.54 26.90
N PHE A 11 9.18 -14.38 27.86
CA PHE A 11 8.71 -13.09 28.34
C PHE A 11 8.37 -13.17 29.83
N LEU A 12 9.44 -13.32 30.63
CA LEU A 12 9.33 -13.57 32.05
C LEU A 12 8.73 -12.36 32.81
N PRO A 13 8.06 -12.57 33.95
CA PRO A 13 7.56 -11.50 34.82
C PRO A 13 8.70 -10.81 35.57
N LYS A 14 9.49 -10.00 34.86
CA LYS A 14 10.66 -9.28 35.37
C LYS A 14 10.78 -7.89 34.75
N ASN A 15 11.59 -7.03 35.37
CA ASN A 15 11.79 -5.65 34.94
C ASN A 15 12.21 -5.52 33.47
N SER A 16 13.03 -6.43 32.94
CA SER A 16 13.47 -6.37 31.53
C SER A 16 12.33 -6.54 30.51
N SER A 17 11.18 -7.08 30.93
CA SER A 17 9.97 -7.21 30.11
C SER A 17 9.11 -5.95 30.18
N LEU A 18 9.34 -5.10 31.19
CA LEU A 18 8.67 -3.82 31.39
C LEU A 18 9.46 -2.68 30.74
N TRP A 19 10.75 -2.57 31.04
CA TRP A 19 11.66 -1.55 30.52
C TRP A 19 13.09 -2.07 30.39
N ARG A 20 13.87 -1.46 29.49
CA ARG A 20 15.30 -1.65 29.30
C ARG A 20 16.09 -0.39 29.62
N VAL A 21 15.55 0.79 29.28
CA VAL A 21 16.27 2.07 29.41
C VAL A 21 15.81 2.81 30.67
N GLN A 22 14.53 3.14 30.77
CA GLN A 22 13.99 3.96 31.83
C GLN A 22 12.89 3.24 32.61
N LYS A 23 13.05 3.19 33.94
CA LYS A 23 11.99 2.72 34.83
C LYS A 23 10.81 3.72 34.76
N PRO A 24 9.56 3.26 34.60
CA PRO A 24 8.39 4.13 34.67
C PRO A 24 8.35 4.91 35.98
N ASP A 25 8.03 6.20 35.90
CA ASP A 25 7.82 7.05 37.06
C ASP A 25 6.43 6.76 37.65
N ILE A 26 6.38 5.84 38.62
CA ILE A 26 5.16 5.40 39.28
C ILE A 26 5.38 5.26 40.78
N ASP A 27 4.44 5.77 41.55
CA ASP A 27 4.39 5.61 43.00
C ASP A 27 3.99 4.18 43.38
N GLY A 28 4.95 3.43 43.92
CA GLY A 28 4.74 2.08 44.44
C GLY A 28 5.66 1.02 43.80
N GLU A 29 5.59 -0.19 44.34
CA GLU A 29 6.33 -1.34 43.81
C GLU A 29 5.51 -2.03 42.72
N ILE A 30 6.13 -2.23 41.55
CA ILE A 30 5.51 -3.00 40.46
C ILE A 30 5.66 -4.48 40.77
N VAL A 31 4.52 -5.16 40.92
CA VAL A 31 4.44 -6.60 41.18
C VAL A 31 3.71 -7.27 40.03
N TRP A 32 4.28 -8.33 39.49
CA TRP A 32 3.60 -9.18 38.51
C TRP A 32 2.68 -10.15 39.24
N MET A 33 1.38 -10.08 38.98
CA MET A 33 0.36 -10.94 39.61
C MET A 33 -0.36 -11.77 38.54
N ARG A 34 -0.74 -13.02 38.86
CA ARG A 34 -1.63 -13.79 37.98
C ARG A 34 -3.01 -13.16 38.01
N ILE A 35 -3.78 -13.30 36.94
CA ILE A 35 -5.18 -12.81 36.90
C ILE A 35 -6.01 -13.40 38.04
N LYS A 36 -5.77 -14.66 38.42
CA LYS A 36 -6.48 -15.29 39.54
C LYS A 36 -6.25 -14.63 40.90
N ASP A 37 -5.11 -13.96 41.06
CA ASP A 37 -4.75 -13.23 42.29
C ASP A 37 -5.30 -11.80 42.28
N ILE A 38 -5.77 -11.31 41.12
CA ILE A 38 -6.28 -9.96 40.89
C ILE A 38 -7.83 -9.95 40.89
N CYS A 39 -8.46 -10.96 40.27
CA CYS A 39 -9.90 -11.01 40.03
C CYS A 39 -10.47 -12.40 40.38
N GLN A 40 -11.66 -12.41 41.00
CA GLN A 40 -12.34 -13.65 41.40
C GLN A 40 -13.09 -14.32 40.23
N THR A 41 -13.67 -13.52 39.33
CA THR A 41 -14.46 -13.99 38.19
C THR A 41 -13.94 -13.40 36.89
N PRO A 42 -12.69 -13.71 36.50
CA PRO A 42 -12.10 -13.15 35.30
C PRO A 42 -12.76 -13.73 34.05
N HIS A 43 -12.82 -12.89 33.02
CA HIS A 43 -13.22 -13.23 31.67
C HIS A 43 -12.33 -12.52 30.65
N LEU A 44 -12.15 -13.14 29.49
CA LEU A 44 -11.61 -12.43 28.33
C LEU A 44 -12.59 -11.35 27.89
N PHE A 45 -13.88 -11.68 27.79
CA PHE A 45 -14.93 -10.74 27.40
C PHE A 45 -16.12 -10.84 28.33
N VAL A 46 -16.58 -9.71 28.85
CA VAL A 46 -17.80 -9.65 29.66
C VAL A 46 -18.98 -9.25 28.78
N TYR A 47 -20.09 -9.99 28.90
CA TYR A 47 -21.32 -9.74 28.14
C TYR A 47 -22.41 -9.21 29.08
N GLU A 48 -22.93 -8.03 28.76
CA GLU A 48 -24.08 -7.45 29.43
C GLU A 48 -25.27 -7.47 28.45
N ASN A 49 -26.39 -8.06 28.85
CA ASN A 49 -27.59 -8.19 27.99
C ASN A 49 -27.32 -8.86 26.62
N GLY A 50 -26.36 -9.78 26.55
CA GLY A 50 -26.01 -10.50 25.33
C GLY A 50 -25.12 -9.72 24.35
N GLN A 51 -24.64 -8.52 24.73
CA GLN A 51 -23.68 -7.73 23.97
C GLN A 51 -22.40 -7.51 24.79
N ALA A 52 -21.25 -7.59 24.15
CA ALA A 52 -19.99 -7.16 24.73
C ALA A 52 -19.74 -5.72 24.31
N TYR A 53 -19.38 -4.86 25.28
CA TYR A 53 -18.92 -3.49 25.02
C TYR A 53 -17.49 -3.36 25.55
N PRO A 54 -16.51 -3.97 24.87
CA PRO A 54 -15.14 -3.93 25.33
C PRO A 54 -14.60 -2.50 25.24
N GLU A 55 -14.57 -1.80 26.37
CA GLU A 55 -14.01 -0.47 26.53
C GLU A 55 -12.57 -0.59 27.03
N VAL A 56 -11.62 -0.07 26.27
CA VAL A 56 -10.19 -0.15 26.58
C VAL A 56 -9.71 1.20 27.09
N LEU A 57 -9.02 1.18 28.23
CA LEU A 57 -8.43 2.36 28.85
C LEU A 57 -6.91 2.26 28.78
N GLN A 58 -6.26 3.39 28.49
CA GLN A 58 -4.81 3.50 28.52
C GLN A 58 -4.29 3.44 29.96
N GLY A 59 -3.14 2.77 30.15
CA GLY A 59 -2.39 2.78 31.40
C GLY A 59 -1.31 3.85 31.44
N ILE A 60 -0.20 3.57 32.13
CA ILE A 60 0.88 4.54 32.38
C ILE A 60 1.84 4.74 31.19
N VAL A 61 1.84 3.84 30.21
CA VAL A 61 2.74 3.94 29.06
C VAL A 61 2.13 4.84 28.00
N GLY A 62 2.95 5.64 27.33
CA GLY A 62 2.55 6.52 26.21
C GLY A 62 2.23 5.75 24.92
N ASN A 63 1.31 4.78 24.97
CA ASN A 63 0.92 3.92 23.84
C ASN A 63 -0.51 4.18 23.35
N CYS A 64 -0.99 5.41 23.46
CA CYS A 64 -2.33 5.83 22.99
C CYS A 64 -2.65 5.33 21.58
N TRP A 65 -1.65 5.29 20.69
CA TRP A 65 -1.76 4.73 19.33
C TRP A 65 -2.23 3.26 19.29
N LEU A 66 -1.73 2.43 20.20
CA LEU A 66 -2.09 1.02 20.33
C LEU A 66 -3.48 0.89 20.96
N VAL A 67 -3.74 1.63 22.04
CA VAL A 67 -5.01 1.58 22.77
C VAL A 67 -6.16 2.06 21.88
N SER A 68 -5.98 3.14 21.12
CA SER A 68 -6.95 3.60 20.14
C SER A 68 -7.22 2.56 19.05
N ALA A 69 -6.20 1.85 18.58
CA ALA A 69 -6.39 0.74 17.66
C ALA A 69 -7.17 -0.43 18.30
N LEU A 70 -6.93 -0.75 19.56
CA LEU A 70 -7.68 -1.77 20.31
C LEU A 70 -9.16 -1.36 20.48
N THR A 71 -9.44 -0.09 20.77
CA THR A 71 -10.82 0.42 20.85
C THR A 71 -11.54 0.35 19.50
N ILE A 72 -10.86 0.69 18.40
CA ILE A 72 -11.42 0.52 17.06
C ILE A 72 -11.68 -0.97 16.77
N LEU A 73 -10.76 -1.86 17.14
CA LEU A 73 -10.90 -3.30 16.95
C LEU A 73 -12.04 -3.90 17.80
N ALA A 74 -12.23 -3.41 19.03
CA ALA A 74 -13.31 -3.76 19.93
C ALA A 74 -14.70 -3.51 19.31
N ALA A 75 -14.84 -2.44 18.51
CA ALA A 75 -16.06 -2.15 17.77
C ALA A 75 -16.31 -3.10 16.57
N HIS A 76 -15.35 -3.97 16.23
CA HIS A 76 -15.40 -4.88 15.08
C HIS A 76 -15.14 -6.35 15.50
N PRO A 77 -16.14 -7.04 16.09
CA PRO A 77 -15.95 -8.38 16.67
C PRO A 77 -15.37 -9.43 15.71
N THR A 78 -15.71 -9.35 14.42
CA THR A 78 -15.20 -10.27 13.39
C THR A 78 -13.70 -10.14 13.17
N LEU A 79 -13.15 -8.93 13.30
CA LEU A 79 -11.73 -8.64 13.20
C LEU A 79 -11.01 -8.98 14.52
N LEU A 80 -11.62 -8.63 15.65
CA LEU A 80 -11.11 -8.99 16.98
C LEU A 80 -10.92 -10.50 17.13
N HIS A 81 -11.84 -11.32 16.63
CA HIS A 81 -11.71 -12.78 16.63
C HIS A 81 -10.55 -13.32 15.78
N ARG A 82 -9.99 -12.52 14.85
CA ARG A 82 -8.76 -12.89 14.12
C ARG A 82 -7.53 -12.73 15.02
N VAL A 83 -7.50 -11.66 15.82
CA VAL A 83 -6.44 -11.40 16.82
C VAL A 83 -6.54 -12.37 17.99
N ILE A 84 -7.75 -12.68 18.46
CA ILE A 84 -7.99 -13.60 19.59
C ILE A 84 -8.71 -14.87 19.11
N PRO A 85 -8.00 -15.79 18.44
CA PRO A 85 -8.61 -16.92 17.76
C PRO A 85 -9.21 -17.92 18.75
N ARG A 86 -10.51 -18.20 18.58
CA ARG A 86 -11.27 -19.12 19.45
C ARG A 86 -11.21 -18.68 20.92
N TRP A 87 -11.35 -17.38 21.19
CA TRP A 87 -11.27 -16.81 22.54
C TRP A 87 -12.13 -17.58 23.57
N LYS A 88 -13.32 -18.07 23.22
CA LYS A 88 -14.16 -18.89 24.12
C LYS A 88 -13.48 -20.16 24.64
N LEU A 89 -12.54 -20.72 23.89
CA LEU A 89 -11.74 -21.89 24.30
C LEU A 89 -10.51 -21.49 25.10
N GLN A 90 -10.23 -20.21 25.23
CA GLN A 90 -9.14 -19.63 26.03
C GLN A 90 -9.68 -18.94 27.28
N ASP A 91 -10.98 -18.68 27.35
CA ASP A 91 -11.64 -18.01 28.46
C ASP A 91 -11.76 -18.93 29.68
N TRP A 92 -12.02 -18.31 30.84
CA TRP A 92 -12.46 -19.01 32.03
C TRP A 92 -13.87 -19.54 31.85
N SER A 93 -14.19 -20.67 32.49
CA SER A 93 -15.53 -21.24 32.53
C SER A 93 -15.96 -21.42 33.98
N HIS A 94 -16.89 -20.59 34.44
CA HIS A 94 -17.34 -20.60 35.83
C HIS A 94 -18.57 -21.50 36.00
N SER A 95 -18.77 -22.03 37.20
CA SER A 95 -19.89 -22.96 37.48
C SER A 95 -21.28 -22.33 37.34
N THR A 96 -21.36 -21.01 37.24
CA THR A 96 -22.62 -20.24 37.12
C THR A 96 -23.00 -19.91 35.68
N ASP A 97 -22.17 -20.27 34.69
CA ASP A 97 -22.40 -19.91 33.29
C ASP A 97 -23.49 -20.79 32.66
N PRO A 98 -24.60 -20.20 32.15
CA PRO A 98 -25.69 -20.99 31.59
C PRO A 98 -25.29 -21.73 30.32
N GLY A 99 -25.48 -23.05 30.30
CA GLY A 99 -25.34 -23.89 29.11
C GLY A 99 -24.00 -24.63 28.95
N ILE A 100 -23.12 -24.61 29.95
CA ILE A 100 -21.87 -25.38 29.94
C ILE A 100 -22.07 -26.74 30.64
N LEU A 101 -21.70 -27.84 29.99
CA LEU A 101 -21.70 -29.18 30.59
C LEU A 101 -20.61 -29.29 31.66
N HIS A 102 -21.00 -29.18 32.93
CA HIS A 102 -20.09 -29.28 34.06
C HIS A 102 -19.60 -30.72 34.28
N THR A 103 -18.36 -31.01 33.91
CA THR A 103 -17.61 -32.12 34.52
C THR A 103 -16.28 -31.58 35.03
N LYS A 104 -15.79 -32.08 36.17
CA LYS A 104 -14.55 -31.60 36.84
C LYS A 104 -13.32 -31.54 35.91
N THR A 105 -13.31 -32.31 34.82
CA THR A 105 -12.20 -32.37 33.86
C THR A 105 -12.18 -31.22 32.84
N PHE A 106 -13.28 -30.46 32.69
CA PHE A 106 -13.41 -29.37 31.72
C PHE A 106 -13.70 -27.99 32.34
N LEU A 107 -13.77 -27.90 33.67
CA LEU A 107 -13.91 -26.62 34.37
C LEU A 107 -12.57 -25.87 34.32
N ARG A 108 -12.61 -24.64 33.80
CA ARG A 108 -11.50 -23.70 33.81
C ARG A 108 -11.88 -22.49 34.65
N ASP A 109 -12.27 -22.77 35.89
CA ASP A 109 -12.45 -21.74 36.90
C ASP A 109 -11.10 -21.08 37.23
N ASN A 110 -11.12 -20.14 38.18
CA ASN A 110 -9.95 -19.35 38.53
C ASN A 110 -8.75 -20.21 38.99
N GLU A 111 -9.00 -21.38 39.58
CA GLU A 111 -7.96 -22.28 40.08
C GLU A 111 -7.44 -23.25 39.00
N ASN A 112 -8.32 -23.70 38.10
CA ASN A 112 -8.00 -24.74 37.13
C ASN A 112 -7.61 -24.18 35.74
N HIS A 113 -7.78 -22.88 35.49
CA HIS A 113 -7.36 -22.28 34.23
C HIS A 113 -5.83 -22.40 34.04
N PRO A 114 -5.33 -22.89 32.89
CA PRO A 114 -3.90 -23.14 32.68
C PRO A 114 -3.01 -21.89 32.61
N GLY A 115 -3.62 -20.69 32.60
CA GLY A 115 -2.89 -19.41 32.56
C GLY A 115 -2.11 -19.19 31.27
N ILE A 116 -2.61 -19.71 30.13
CA ILE A 116 -1.97 -19.61 28.81
C ILE A 116 -2.96 -19.04 27.78
N PHE A 117 -2.51 -18.03 27.06
CA PHE A 117 -3.31 -17.32 26.05
C PHE A 117 -2.52 -17.20 24.75
N ARG A 118 -3.23 -17.21 23.62
CA ARG A 118 -2.67 -17.06 22.29
C ARG A 118 -3.36 -15.95 21.51
N PHE A 119 -2.56 -15.21 20.78
CA PHE A 119 -2.94 -14.08 19.95
C PHE A 119 -2.32 -14.18 18.58
N ARG A 120 -2.87 -13.47 17.60
CA ARG A 120 -2.33 -13.40 16.24
C ARG A 120 -2.14 -11.97 15.81
N PHE A 121 -0.96 -11.69 15.27
CA PHE A 121 -0.59 -10.40 14.72
C PHE A 121 -0.12 -10.57 13.28
N TYR A 122 -0.49 -9.64 12.41
CA TYR A 122 -0.01 -9.53 11.06
C TYR A 122 1.32 -8.80 11.08
N ARG A 123 2.40 -9.46 10.70
CA ARG A 123 3.74 -8.89 10.63
C ARG A 123 4.31 -9.12 9.26
N PHE A 124 4.60 -8.01 8.58
CA PHE A 124 5.34 -8.00 7.32
C PHE A 124 4.83 -9.04 6.30
N GLY A 125 3.52 -9.06 6.06
CA GLY A 125 2.90 -9.97 5.10
C GLY A 125 2.27 -11.23 5.68
N GLN A 126 2.58 -11.58 6.94
CA GLN A 126 2.28 -12.90 7.51
C GLN A 126 1.57 -12.82 8.86
N TRP A 127 0.66 -13.75 9.13
CA TRP A 127 0.08 -13.89 10.46
C TRP A 127 0.98 -14.73 11.35
N ILE A 128 1.47 -14.15 12.43
CA ILE A 128 2.26 -14.82 13.46
C ILE A 128 1.41 -15.09 14.70
N GLU A 129 1.68 -16.18 15.40
CA GLU A 129 1.00 -16.53 16.65
C GLU A 129 1.92 -16.23 17.84
N VAL A 130 1.40 -15.49 18.82
CA VAL A 130 2.12 -15.14 20.04
C VAL A 130 1.39 -15.73 21.23
N VAL A 131 2.10 -16.49 22.04
CA VAL A 131 1.60 -17.12 23.27
C VAL A 131 2.18 -16.38 24.46
N VAL A 132 1.35 -16.09 25.47
CA VAL A 132 1.74 -15.46 26.73
C VAL A 132 1.09 -16.18 27.92
N ASP A 133 1.74 -16.08 29.08
CA ASP A 133 1.09 -16.39 30.36
C ASP A 133 0.22 -15.22 30.85
N ASP A 134 -0.48 -15.40 31.96
CA ASP A 134 -1.41 -14.44 32.56
C ASP A 134 -0.84 -13.64 33.74
N TYR A 135 0.49 -13.57 33.89
CA TYR A 135 1.07 -12.56 34.77
C TYR A 135 0.87 -11.17 34.19
N LEU A 136 0.26 -10.26 34.94
CA LEU A 136 0.09 -8.87 34.55
C LEU A 136 0.80 -7.93 35.55
N PRO A 137 1.42 -6.84 35.07
CA PRO A 137 2.08 -5.87 35.94
C PRO A 137 1.04 -5.06 36.73
N THR A 138 1.25 -4.95 38.03
CA THR A 138 0.35 -4.25 38.95
C THR A 138 1.08 -3.35 39.92
N VAL A 139 0.39 -2.35 40.44
CA VAL A 139 0.77 -1.60 41.64
C VAL A 139 -0.43 -1.63 42.58
N ASN A 140 -0.20 -2.05 43.83
CA ASN A 140 -1.27 -2.23 44.83
C ASN A 140 -2.43 -3.09 44.33
N GLY A 141 -2.13 -4.15 43.56
CA GLY A 141 -3.13 -5.06 42.98
C GLY A 141 -3.94 -4.50 41.81
N LYS A 142 -3.64 -3.29 41.33
CA LYS A 142 -4.29 -2.67 40.16
C LYS A 142 -3.39 -2.75 38.94
N LEU A 143 -3.96 -3.06 37.78
CA LEU A 143 -3.25 -3.05 36.50
C LEU A 143 -2.70 -1.66 36.20
N ILE A 144 -1.47 -1.59 35.71
CA ILE A 144 -0.81 -0.30 35.38
C ILE A 144 -0.74 -0.01 33.87
N TYR A 145 -1.01 -1.01 33.02
CA TYR A 145 -1.04 -0.83 31.57
C TYR A 145 -2.49 -0.87 31.03
N ALA A 146 -2.71 -1.16 29.75
CA ALA A 146 -4.04 -1.17 29.18
C ALA A 146 -4.95 -2.16 29.92
N HIS A 147 -6.16 -1.72 30.24
CA HIS A 147 -7.14 -2.51 30.99
C HIS A 147 -8.55 -2.15 30.53
N ALA A 148 -9.49 -3.05 30.78
CA ALA A 148 -10.88 -2.80 30.47
C ALA A 148 -11.53 -1.92 31.55
N ARG A 149 -12.57 -1.16 31.19
CA ARG A 149 -13.39 -0.45 32.20
C ARG A 149 -14.07 -1.44 33.15
N ASN A 150 -14.49 -2.61 32.65
CA ASN A 150 -15.00 -3.67 33.50
C ASN A 150 -13.84 -4.40 34.21
N PRO A 151 -13.78 -4.43 35.55
CA PRO A 151 -12.67 -5.03 36.30
C PRO A 151 -12.55 -6.55 36.14
N ASN A 152 -13.57 -7.21 35.57
CA ASN A 152 -13.55 -8.64 35.30
C ASN A 152 -13.11 -8.97 33.87
N GLU A 153 -12.81 -7.98 33.02
CA GLU A 153 -12.48 -8.16 31.61
C GLU A 153 -10.97 -7.95 31.33
N PHE A 154 -10.32 -8.94 30.72
CA PHE A 154 -8.84 -8.99 30.64
C PHE A 154 -8.26 -9.13 29.22
N TRP A 155 -9.08 -9.18 28.16
CA TRP A 155 -8.56 -9.41 26.80
C TRP A 155 -7.53 -8.35 26.38
N CYS A 156 -7.78 -7.06 26.65
CA CYS A 156 -6.93 -5.97 26.16
C CYS A 156 -5.57 -5.97 26.86
N ALA A 157 -5.54 -6.21 28.17
CA ALA A 157 -4.30 -6.34 28.96
C ALA A 157 -3.42 -7.49 28.43
N LEU A 158 -4.04 -8.62 28.08
CA LEU A 158 -3.33 -9.78 27.53
C LEU A 158 -2.90 -9.58 26.07
N VAL A 159 -3.70 -8.90 25.25
CA VAL A 159 -3.32 -8.52 23.87
C VAL A 159 -2.14 -7.56 23.89
N GLU A 160 -2.19 -6.53 24.73
CA GLU A 160 -1.10 -5.57 24.92
C GLU A 160 0.17 -6.28 25.39
N LYS A 161 0.08 -7.20 26.36
CA LYS A 161 1.21 -8.02 26.79
C LYS A 161 1.81 -8.84 25.65
N ALA A 162 0.98 -9.50 24.86
CA ALA A 162 1.44 -10.28 23.72
C ALA A 162 2.10 -9.40 22.65
N TYR A 163 1.61 -8.17 22.47
CA TYR A 163 2.20 -7.20 21.58
C TYR A 163 3.52 -6.63 22.14
N ALA A 164 3.60 -6.35 23.44
CA ALA A 164 4.84 -5.97 24.15
C ALA A 164 5.90 -7.06 24.02
N LYS A 165 5.52 -8.34 24.17
CA LYS A 165 6.42 -9.48 23.94
C LYS A 165 6.95 -9.49 22.51
N LEU A 166 6.10 -9.24 21.53
CA LEU A 166 6.51 -9.18 20.13
C LEU A 166 7.48 -8.03 19.85
N CYS A 167 7.31 -6.91 20.55
CA CYS A 167 8.16 -5.71 20.44
C CYS A 167 9.36 -5.72 21.40
N GLY A 168 9.51 -6.75 22.24
CA GLY A 168 10.62 -6.92 23.17
C GLY A 168 10.33 -6.56 24.63
N CYS A 169 9.58 -5.50 24.91
CA CYS A 169 9.12 -5.09 26.25
C CYS A 169 7.97 -4.06 26.18
N TYR A 170 7.36 -3.71 27.31
CA TYR A 170 6.30 -2.68 27.36
C TYR A 170 6.82 -1.28 26.98
N GLU A 171 8.02 -0.90 27.38
CA GLU A 171 8.66 0.38 27.01
C GLU A 171 8.77 0.56 25.47
N ALA A 172 8.96 -0.53 24.70
CA ALA A 172 9.03 -0.46 23.24
C ALA A 172 7.68 -0.08 22.58
N LEU A 173 6.59 -0.06 23.35
CA LEU A 173 5.27 0.40 22.91
C LEU A 173 5.07 1.91 23.08
N GLU A 174 6.00 2.60 23.74
CA GLU A 174 5.96 4.05 23.85
C GLU A 174 6.11 4.71 22.47
N SER A 175 5.14 5.57 22.14
CA SER A 175 5.01 6.24 20.84
C SER A 175 4.84 5.29 19.63
N GLY A 176 3.98 5.65 18.70
CA GLY A 176 3.77 4.87 17.49
C GLY A 176 2.61 5.39 16.65
N SER A 177 2.41 4.78 15.48
CA SER A 177 1.30 5.12 14.59
C SER A 177 0.11 4.20 14.83
N THR A 178 -1.07 4.75 15.05
CA THR A 178 -2.31 3.96 15.17
C THR A 178 -2.54 3.09 13.95
N SER A 179 -2.11 3.56 12.77
CA SER A 179 -2.16 2.80 11.51
C SER A 179 -1.36 1.50 11.59
N ASP A 180 -0.21 1.51 12.27
CA ASP A 180 0.64 0.34 12.43
C ASP A 180 -0.03 -0.74 13.27
N ALA A 181 -0.63 -0.35 14.40
CA ALA A 181 -1.37 -1.27 15.25
C ALA A 181 -2.58 -1.85 14.51
N ILE A 182 -3.35 -1.01 13.79
CA ILE A 182 -4.49 -1.49 13.01
C ILE A 182 -4.02 -2.50 11.96
N VAL A 183 -2.96 -2.22 11.22
CA VAL A 183 -2.39 -3.14 10.23
C VAL A 183 -1.95 -4.44 10.90
N ASP A 184 -1.27 -4.38 12.04
CA ASP A 184 -0.84 -5.55 12.81
C ASP A 184 -2.01 -6.37 13.35
N PHE A 185 -3.17 -5.76 13.58
CA PHE A 185 -4.37 -6.47 14.03
C PHE A 185 -5.22 -7.03 12.90
N THR A 186 -5.04 -6.55 11.67
CA THR A 186 -6.05 -6.78 10.62
C THR A 186 -5.51 -7.14 9.24
N GLY A 187 -4.25 -6.84 8.95
CA GLY A 187 -3.65 -6.95 7.61
C GLY A 187 -4.27 -5.99 6.59
N THR A 188 -4.89 -4.90 7.05
CA THR A 188 -5.45 -3.85 6.19
C THR A 188 -4.36 -3.05 5.46
N VAL A 189 -4.80 -2.17 4.57
CA VAL A 189 -3.94 -1.19 3.89
C VAL A 189 -4.30 0.20 4.41
N PRO A 190 -3.37 0.93 5.07
CA PRO A 190 -3.60 2.25 5.61
C PRO A 190 -3.43 3.31 4.52
N GLU A 191 -4.23 4.37 4.61
CA GLU A 191 -4.08 5.61 3.84
C GLU A 191 -4.25 6.77 4.83
N THR A 192 -3.23 7.62 4.93
CA THR A 192 -3.26 8.80 5.80
C THR A 192 -3.53 10.03 4.96
N LEU A 193 -4.55 10.80 5.34
CA LEU A 193 -4.89 12.08 4.76
C LEU A 193 -4.42 13.18 5.69
N ASP A 194 -3.71 14.14 5.12
CA ASP A 194 -3.52 15.45 5.73
C ASP A 194 -4.85 16.22 5.66
N LEU A 195 -5.31 16.70 6.81
CA LEU A 195 -6.58 17.45 6.90
C LEU A 195 -6.40 18.95 6.70
N GLU A 196 -5.16 19.44 6.57
CA GLU A 196 -4.89 20.82 6.23
C GLU A 196 -5.40 21.16 4.82
N ARG A 197 -5.90 22.40 4.69
CA ARG A 197 -6.40 22.91 3.41
C ARG A 197 -5.23 23.43 2.58
N ASP A 198 -5.13 22.97 1.34
CA ASP A 198 -4.20 23.52 0.35
C ASP A 198 -4.60 24.94 -0.08
N GLU A 199 -3.76 25.58 -0.91
CA GLU A 199 -4.02 26.93 -1.45
C GLU A 199 -5.36 27.04 -2.22
N GLY A 200 -5.87 25.91 -2.73
CA GLY A 200 -7.16 25.80 -3.41
C GLY A 200 -8.33 25.51 -2.48
N GLY A 201 -8.12 25.46 -1.16
CA GLY A 201 -9.11 25.12 -0.15
C GLY A 201 -9.49 23.64 -0.11
N LYS A 202 -8.75 22.76 -0.80
CA LYS A 202 -9.00 21.31 -0.80
C LYS A 202 -8.21 20.61 0.30
N ILE A 203 -8.67 19.44 0.70
CA ILE A 203 -8.07 18.62 1.75
C ILE A 203 -7.50 17.37 1.10
N ASN A 204 -6.18 17.23 1.14
CA ASN A 204 -5.45 16.16 0.44
C ASN A 204 -5.91 15.97 -1.03
N GLY A 205 -6.16 17.08 -1.73
CA GLY A 205 -6.66 17.10 -3.12
C GLY A 205 -8.16 16.88 -3.30
N TYR A 206 -8.92 16.63 -2.23
CA TYR A 206 -10.38 16.48 -2.25
C TYR A 206 -11.11 17.78 -1.94
N THR A 207 -12.21 18.05 -2.66
CA THR A 207 -13.22 18.99 -2.16
C THR A 207 -13.97 18.38 -0.95
N ASP A 208 -14.57 19.22 -0.11
CA ASP A 208 -15.33 18.75 1.07
C ASP A 208 -16.41 17.73 0.69
N ILE A 209 -17.11 17.93 -0.44
CA ILE A 209 -18.14 17.00 -0.94
C ILE A 209 -17.54 15.66 -1.34
N GLU A 210 -16.36 15.64 -1.95
CA GLU A 210 -15.67 14.41 -2.35
C GLU A 210 -15.17 13.64 -1.12
N LEU A 211 -14.55 14.35 -0.17
CA LEU A 211 -14.06 13.76 1.08
C LEU A 211 -15.22 13.17 1.88
N LEU A 212 -16.32 13.91 2.05
CA LEU A 212 -17.54 13.42 2.71
C LEU A 212 -18.10 12.14 2.05
N LYS A 213 -18.20 12.10 0.72
CA LYS A 213 -18.66 10.91 -0.02
C LYS A 213 -17.73 9.74 0.21
N TYR A 214 -16.44 10.02 0.24
CA TYR A 214 -15.39 9.04 0.44
C TYR A 214 -15.41 8.45 1.86
N LEU A 215 -15.53 9.28 2.90
CA LEU A 215 -15.66 8.82 4.29
C LEU A 215 -16.94 8.01 4.53
N ASN A 216 -18.07 8.47 3.98
CA ASN A 216 -19.33 7.73 4.04
C ASN A 216 -19.29 6.40 3.26
N LYS A 217 -18.41 6.27 2.26
CA LYS A 217 -18.15 5.00 1.60
C LYS A 217 -17.28 4.10 2.47
N ALA A 218 -16.19 4.65 3.05
CA ALA A 218 -15.28 3.93 3.93
C ALA A 218 -16.02 3.33 5.14
N SER A 219 -16.90 4.11 5.78
CA SER A 219 -17.70 3.65 6.93
C SER A 219 -18.67 2.52 6.59
N LYS A 220 -19.05 2.35 5.33
CA LYS A 220 -19.92 1.26 4.86
C LYS A 220 -19.17 0.01 4.42
N THR A 221 -17.85 0.06 4.36
CA THR A 221 -16.98 -1.03 3.89
C THR A 221 -16.09 -1.58 5.00
N ASP A 222 -16.53 -1.48 6.25
CA ASP A 222 -15.79 -1.90 7.45
C ASP A 222 -14.34 -1.35 7.49
N ALA A 223 -14.14 -0.12 6.98
CA ALA A 223 -12.85 0.53 7.08
C ALA A 223 -12.64 1.03 8.52
N LEU A 224 -11.45 0.78 9.05
CA LEU A 224 -11.07 1.20 10.39
C LEU A 224 -10.44 2.59 10.30
N MET A 225 -10.88 3.52 11.15
CA MET A 225 -10.51 4.92 11.03
C MET A 225 -9.99 5.46 12.35
N SER A 226 -8.91 6.23 12.28
CA SER A 226 -8.32 6.93 13.42
C SER A 226 -7.85 8.31 12.99
N CYS A 227 -7.74 9.24 13.93
CA CYS A 227 -7.33 10.61 13.67
C CYS A 227 -6.43 11.11 14.80
N SER A 228 -5.70 12.19 14.54
CA SER A 228 -4.87 12.84 15.53
C SER A 228 -4.80 14.34 15.29
N ILE A 229 -4.37 15.06 16.33
CA ILE A 229 -4.04 16.47 16.27
C ILE A 229 -2.53 16.59 16.43
N ASN A 230 -1.86 17.24 15.48
CA ASN A 230 -0.42 17.41 15.55
C ASN A 230 -0.06 18.35 16.70
N VAL A 231 1.06 18.08 17.37
CA VAL A 231 1.62 19.02 18.35
C VAL A 231 2.35 20.10 17.55
N PRO A 232 2.00 21.39 17.72
CA PRO A 232 2.79 22.49 17.16
C PRO A 232 4.24 22.38 17.62
N GLU A 233 5.20 22.66 16.72
CA GLU A 233 6.63 22.53 17.02
C GLU A 233 7.07 23.33 18.25
N GLU A 234 6.36 24.42 18.58
CA GLU A 234 6.69 25.26 19.73
C GLU A 234 6.29 24.65 21.08
N LEU A 235 5.30 23.74 21.11
CA LEU A 235 4.76 23.17 22.35
C LEU A 235 5.49 21.89 22.79
N GLN A 236 6.01 21.11 21.83
CA GLN A 236 6.81 19.88 22.01
C GLN A 236 6.23 18.78 22.92
N LEU A 237 5.04 18.96 23.50
CA LEU A 237 4.42 18.05 24.46
C LEU A 237 2.93 17.89 24.19
N GLU A 238 2.40 16.73 24.55
CA GLU A 238 0.96 16.48 24.60
C GLU A 238 0.28 17.51 25.52
N GLY A 239 -0.89 18.00 25.11
CA GLY A 239 -1.57 19.06 25.82
C GLY A 239 -3.07 19.06 25.58
N LYS A 240 -3.84 19.22 26.66
CA LYS A 240 -5.29 19.34 26.58
C LYS A 240 -5.67 20.76 26.17
N LEU A 241 -6.44 20.87 25.09
CA LEU A 241 -7.01 22.10 24.57
C LEU A 241 -8.24 22.54 25.38
N THR A 242 -8.61 23.82 25.24
CA THR A 242 -9.78 24.41 25.92
C THR A 242 -11.11 23.82 25.47
N ASN A 243 -11.15 23.28 24.25
CA ASN A 243 -12.31 22.57 23.69
C ASN A 243 -12.40 21.09 24.15
N GLY A 244 -11.48 20.65 25.01
CA GLY A 244 -11.44 19.31 25.59
C GLY A 244 -10.58 18.28 24.83
N LEU A 245 -10.21 18.56 23.57
CA LEU A 245 -9.35 17.69 22.76
C LEU A 245 -7.89 17.71 23.24
N VAL A 246 -7.09 16.75 22.78
CA VAL A 246 -5.70 16.55 23.23
C VAL A 246 -4.76 16.54 22.02
N LEU A 247 -3.72 17.39 22.08
CA LEU A 247 -2.63 17.46 21.11
C LEU A 247 -1.72 16.24 21.23
N GLY A 248 -1.18 15.75 20.10
CA GLY A 248 -0.26 14.61 20.06
C GLY A 248 -0.93 13.27 20.34
N HIS A 249 -2.26 13.23 20.37
CA HIS A 249 -3.03 12.09 20.83
C HIS A 249 -3.83 11.42 19.72
N ALA A 250 -3.93 10.09 19.77
CA ALA A 250 -4.66 9.29 18.81
C ALA A 250 -6.11 9.08 19.25
N TYR A 251 -7.07 9.41 18.38
CA TYR A 251 -8.50 9.16 18.58
C TYR A 251 -9.01 8.09 17.61
N GLY A 252 -9.87 7.21 18.10
CA GLY A 252 -10.56 6.23 17.25
C GLY A 252 -11.88 6.79 16.70
N ILE A 253 -12.17 6.60 15.41
CA ILE A 253 -13.47 6.95 14.83
C ILE A 253 -14.34 5.69 14.84
N LYS A 254 -15.34 5.68 15.72
CA LYS A 254 -16.26 4.53 15.90
C LYS A 254 -17.40 4.54 14.89
N GLN A 255 -17.90 5.73 14.53
CA GLN A 255 -19.08 5.83 13.68
C GLN A 255 -19.11 7.13 12.88
N ILE A 256 -19.63 7.05 11.66
CA ILE A 256 -20.03 8.21 10.85
C ILE A 256 -21.51 8.09 10.56
N TYR A 257 -22.29 9.11 10.92
CA TYR A 257 -23.74 9.10 10.77
C TYR A 257 -24.24 10.36 10.08
N LYS A 258 -25.15 10.19 9.12
CA LYS A 258 -25.81 11.32 8.44
C LYS A 258 -27.22 11.48 8.98
N LEU A 259 -27.47 12.62 9.65
CA LEU A 259 -28.80 13.00 10.12
C LEU A 259 -29.76 13.20 8.94
N LYS A 260 -31.07 13.07 9.20
CA LYS A 260 -32.12 13.25 8.18
C LYS A 260 -32.06 14.58 7.42
N HIS A 261 -31.70 15.67 8.11
CA HIS A 261 -31.58 17.00 7.50
C HIS A 261 -30.23 17.22 6.78
N GLY A 262 -29.39 16.19 6.69
CA GLY A 262 -28.20 16.17 5.84
C GLY A 262 -26.87 16.38 6.56
N LEU A 263 -26.87 16.83 7.82
CA LEU A 263 -25.66 17.02 8.62
C LEU A 263 -24.97 15.68 8.88
N LEU A 264 -23.64 15.65 8.75
CA LEU A 264 -22.83 14.48 9.02
C LEU A 264 -22.15 14.65 10.39
N LEU A 265 -22.36 13.67 11.26
CA LEU A 265 -21.76 13.59 12.58
C LEU A 265 -20.73 12.46 12.61
N MET A 266 -19.67 12.68 13.38
CA MET A 266 -18.60 11.73 13.61
C MET A 266 -18.56 11.39 15.10
N LYS A 267 -18.61 10.10 15.43
CA LYS A 267 -18.42 9.58 16.79
C LYS A 267 -16.96 9.19 16.95
N LEU A 268 -16.26 9.88 17.84
CA LEU A 268 -14.86 9.63 18.19
C LEU A 268 -14.78 9.00 19.58
N HIS A 269 -13.62 8.41 19.87
CA HIS A 269 -13.29 7.86 21.17
C HIS A 269 -11.88 8.31 21.61
N ASN A 270 -11.79 8.87 22.82
CA ASN A 270 -10.56 9.14 23.53
C ASN A 270 -10.14 7.90 24.35
N PRO A 271 -8.98 7.27 24.07
CA PRO A 271 -8.49 6.08 24.78
C PRO A 271 -8.16 6.30 26.27
N TRP A 272 -8.11 7.54 26.76
CA TRP A 272 -8.06 7.83 28.21
C TRP A 272 -9.38 7.53 28.91
N GLY A 273 -10.46 7.34 28.15
CA GLY A 273 -11.81 7.09 28.67
C GLY A 273 -12.40 8.25 29.47
N SER A 274 -11.85 9.46 29.28
CA SER A 274 -12.30 10.74 29.80
C SER A 274 -11.71 11.87 28.98
N GLY A 275 -12.22 13.10 29.14
CA GLY A 275 -11.67 14.27 28.45
C GLY A 275 -12.19 14.36 27.01
N GLU A 276 -13.44 14.78 26.91
CA GLU A 276 -14.22 14.80 25.67
C GLU A 276 -14.34 16.20 25.07
N TRP A 277 -14.76 16.24 23.81
CA TRP A 277 -15.19 17.46 23.13
C TRP A 277 -16.32 18.17 23.89
N ASN A 278 -16.17 19.47 24.14
CA ASN A 278 -17.16 20.28 24.87
C ASN A 278 -17.88 21.32 23.99
N GLY A 279 -17.73 21.23 22.67
CA GLY A 279 -18.40 22.10 21.71
C GLY A 279 -19.75 21.55 21.23
N ALA A 280 -20.19 22.01 20.06
CA ALA A 280 -21.45 21.56 19.47
C ALA A 280 -21.48 20.04 19.25
N TRP A 281 -22.60 19.41 19.57
CA TRP A 281 -22.82 17.95 19.52
C TRP A 281 -22.08 17.11 20.55
N SER A 282 -21.40 17.75 21.52
CA SER A 282 -20.98 17.09 22.76
C SER A 282 -22.15 16.40 23.48
N ASP A 283 -21.85 15.56 24.46
CA ASP A 283 -22.84 14.70 25.12
C ASP A 283 -24.07 15.43 25.67
N ASP A 284 -23.88 16.60 26.29
CA ASP A 284 -24.94 17.42 26.88
C ASP A 284 -25.38 18.61 26.00
N SER A 285 -24.90 18.65 24.75
CA SER A 285 -25.09 19.76 23.82
C SER A 285 -26.58 20.04 23.51
N PRO A 286 -27.01 21.32 23.47
CA PRO A 286 -28.41 21.68 23.22
C PRO A 286 -28.90 21.29 21.81
N GLU A 287 -28.02 21.09 20.85
CA GLU A 287 -28.26 20.67 19.46
C GLU A 287 -29.05 19.35 19.40
N TRP A 288 -28.83 18.45 20.36
CA TRP A 288 -29.55 17.19 20.47
C TRP A 288 -31.06 17.36 20.68
N LYS A 289 -31.51 18.52 21.17
CA LYS A 289 -32.94 18.85 21.31
C LYS A 289 -33.65 18.92 19.94
N ASN A 290 -32.91 19.23 18.88
CA ASN A 290 -33.44 19.31 17.52
C ASN A 290 -33.48 17.94 16.81
N VAL A 291 -32.95 16.88 17.43
CA VAL A 291 -32.98 15.52 16.90
C VAL A 291 -34.13 14.73 17.54
N ASN A 292 -34.93 14.07 16.71
CA ASN A 292 -36.03 13.24 17.19
C ASN A 292 -35.53 12.06 18.05
N GLU A 293 -36.35 11.60 19.00
CA GLU A 293 -35.97 10.56 19.96
C GLU A 293 -35.58 9.24 19.29
N ALA A 294 -36.27 8.86 18.21
CA ALA A 294 -35.98 7.62 17.47
C ALA A 294 -34.58 7.63 16.83
N GLU A 295 -34.13 8.79 16.34
CA GLU A 295 -32.80 8.98 15.76
C GLU A 295 -31.72 9.06 16.87
N ARG A 296 -32.00 9.72 17.99
CA ARG A 296 -31.12 9.69 19.17
C ARG A 296 -30.90 8.28 19.73
N LYS A 297 -31.96 7.47 19.78
CA LYS A 297 -31.86 6.04 20.17
C LYS A 297 -30.97 5.24 19.22
N LYS A 298 -30.99 5.52 17.91
CA LYS A 298 -30.10 4.86 16.93
C LYS A 298 -28.64 5.26 17.09
N LEU A 299 -28.39 6.48 17.53
CA LEU A 299 -27.05 6.98 17.80
C LEU A 299 -26.48 6.46 19.12
N ALA A 300 -27.32 5.77 19.93
CA ALA A 300 -26.98 5.30 21.27
C ALA A 300 -26.32 6.42 22.11
N LEU A 301 -26.92 7.62 22.06
CA LEU A 301 -26.42 8.77 22.82
C LEU A 301 -26.41 8.42 24.31
N LYS A 302 -25.22 8.47 24.88
CA LYS A 302 -24.95 8.36 26.31
C LYS A 302 -24.46 9.74 26.75
N VAL A 303 -24.76 10.12 27.98
CA VAL A 303 -24.24 11.35 28.59
C VAL A 303 -23.37 10.90 29.73
N ALA A 304 -22.09 10.71 29.46
CA ALA A 304 -21.13 10.21 30.43
C ALA A 304 -19.71 10.53 29.98
N ASP A 305 -18.84 10.96 30.90
CA ASP A 305 -17.40 11.12 30.61
C ASP A 305 -16.76 9.71 30.53
N ASP A 306 -16.89 9.10 29.36
CA ASP A 306 -16.41 7.76 29.04
C ASP A 306 -15.43 7.71 27.85
N GLY A 307 -15.12 8.89 27.29
CA GLY A 307 -14.23 9.13 26.17
C GLY A 307 -14.94 9.12 24.81
N ASP A 308 -16.19 8.64 24.71
CA ASP A 308 -16.97 8.72 23.47
C ASP A 308 -17.63 10.09 23.33
N PHE A 309 -17.49 10.73 22.18
CA PHE A 309 -18.21 11.97 21.90
C PHE A 309 -18.58 12.08 20.43
N TRP A 310 -19.58 12.90 20.14
CA TRP A 310 -19.96 13.27 18.79
C TRP A 310 -19.50 14.68 18.46
N MET A 311 -19.21 14.92 17.19
CA MET A 311 -18.96 16.25 16.65
C MET A 311 -19.44 16.33 15.19
N SER A 312 -19.61 17.55 14.68
CA SER A 312 -19.90 17.75 13.25
C SER A 312 -18.67 17.45 12.39
N TYR A 313 -18.88 17.12 11.11
CA TYR A 313 -17.78 17.00 10.15
C TYR A 313 -16.98 18.31 10.04
N GLU A 314 -17.67 19.44 10.08
CA GLU A 314 -17.05 20.76 10.00
C GLU A 314 -16.12 21.01 11.18
N ASP A 315 -16.57 20.69 12.40
CA ASP A 315 -15.72 20.76 13.59
C ASP A 315 -14.56 19.76 13.52
N PHE A 316 -14.79 18.56 13.00
CA PHE A 316 -13.74 17.56 12.83
C PHE A 316 -12.60 18.09 11.96
N ILE A 317 -12.92 18.62 10.78
CA ILE A 317 -11.93 19.19 9.86
C ILE A 317 -11.24 20.42 10.45
N ALA A 318 -11.94 21.22 11.26
CA ALA A 318 -11.37 22.42 11.88
C ALA A 318 -10.40 22.12 13.03
N ASN A 319 -10.48 20.94 13.65
CA ASN A 319 -9.73 20.64 14.88
C ASN A 319 -8.69 19.51 14.72
N PHE A 320 -8.84 18.62 13.73
CA PHE A 320 -7.92 17.49 13.53
C PHE A 320 -6.94 17.74 12.39
N SER A 321 -5.70 17.27 12.55
CA SER A 321 -4.63 17.47 11.57
C SER A 321 -4.49 16.28 10.62
N SER A 322 -4.78 15.06 11.08
CA SER A 322 -4.62 13.86 10.25
C SER A 322 -5.78 12.87 10.41
N LEU A 323 -6.07 12.16 9.32
CA LEU A 323 -7.04 11.06 9.28
C LEU A 323 -6.41 9.84 8.61
N THR A 324 -6.30 8.74 9.36
CA THR A 324 -5.90 7.44 8.84
C THR A 324 -7.13 6.59 8.55
N ILE A 325 -7.17 5.98 7.36
CA ILE A 325 -8.20 5.03 6.94
C ILE A 325 -7.54 3.71 6.56
N CYS A 326 -7.79 2.68 7.34
CA CYS A 326 -7.29 1.33 7.12
C CYS A 326 -8.35 0.47 6.45
N ARG A 327 -8.10 0.06 5.20
CA ARG A 327 -9.08 -0.64 4.36
C ARG A 327 -8.84 -2.14 4.29
N HIS A 328 -9.95 -2.87 4.33
CA HIS A 328 -10.00 -4.25 3.88
C HIS A 328 -10.17 -4.31 2.36
N LEU A 329 -9.10 -4.65 1.66
CA LEU A 329 -9.19 -4.96 0.23
C LEU A 329 -9.58 -6.43 0.07
N ASN A 330 -10.78 -6.66 -0.47
CA ASN A 330 -11.29 -8.02 -0.66
C ASN A 330 -10.49 -8.75 -1.76
N VAL A 331 -9.54 -9.57 -1.33
CA VAL A 331 -8.72 -10.46 -2.17
C VAL A 331 -9.27 -11.90 -2.22
N SER A 332 -10.34 -12.19 -1.47
CA SER A 332 -10.90 -13.53 -1.38
C SER A 332 -11.88 -13.82 -2.52
N TRP A 333 -11.79 -15.01 -3.09
CA TRP A 333 -12.69 -15.41 -4.18
C TRP A 333 -14.11 -15.72 -3.70
N TYR A 334 -14.31 -16.03 -2.41
CA TYR A 334 -15.60 -16.43 -1.83
C TYR A 334 -16.31 -15.33 -1.03
N VAL A 335 -15.63 -14.21 -0.71
CA VAL A 335 -16.28 -13.07 -0.04
C VAL A 335 -16.98 -12.19 -1.09
N PRO A 336 -18.28 -11.88 -0.93
CA PRO A 336 -19.02 -11.00 -1.84
C PRO A 336 -18.42 -9.59 -1.95
N GLY A 337 -18.67 -8.90 -3.06
CA GLY A 337 -18.27 -7.49 -3.27
C GLY A 337 -17.13 -7.30 -4.30
N PRO A 338 -16.64 -6.05 -4.47
CA PRO A 338 -15.57 -5.73 -5.41
C PRO A 338 -14.28 -6.46 -5.05
N LYS A 339 -13.74 -7.21 -6.00
CA LYS A 339 -12.54 -8.02 -5.81
C LYS A 339 -11.29 -7.27 -6.26
N TRP A 340 -10.21 -7.47 -5.51
CA TRP A 340 -8.89 -6.95 -5.81
C TRP A 340 -7.94 -8.12 -6.09
N GLY A 341 -7.25 -8.08 -7.23
CA GLY A 341 -6.09 -8.93 -7.47
C GLY A 341 -4.91 -8.38 -6.70
N ILE A 342 -4.16 -9.24 -5.99
CA ILE A 342 -2.97 -8.85 -5.24
C ILE A 342 -1.70 -9.47 -5.85
N ARG A 343 -0.61 -8.70 -5.84
CA ARG A 343 0.76 -9.19 -6.03
C ARG A 343 1.60 -8.69 -4.87
N ILE A 344 2.38 -9.60 -4.28
CA ILE A 344 3.22 -9.33 -3.12
C ILE A 344 4.67 -9.61 -3.53
N PHE A 345 5.57 -8.70 -3.20
CA PHE A 345 7.00 -8.82 -3.47
C PHE A 345 7.78 -8.49 -2.20
N GLU A 346 8.51 -9.48 -1.71
CA GLU A 346 9.55 -9.27 -0.71
C GLU A 346 10.83 -8.83 -1.44
N GLY A 347 11.45 -7.76 -0.95
CA GLY A 347 12.65 -7.18 -1.52
C GLY A 347 13.57 -6.60 -0.45
N GLN A 348 14.72 -6.10 -0.89
CA GLN A 348 15.71 -5.51 -0.01
C GLN A 348 16.46 -4.38 -0.72
N TRP A 349 16.71 -3.30 0.01
CA TRP A 349 17.74 -2.31 -0.30
C TRP A 349 19.04 -2.78 0.36
N SER A 350 20.08 -2.99 -0.45
CA SER A 350 21.34 -3.63 -0.07
C SER A 350 22.48 -2.96 -0.81
N LYS A 351 23.53 -2.55 -0.09
CA LYS A 351 24.77 -2.06 -0.71
C LYS A 351 25.47 -3.18 -1.44
N LYS A 352 25.46 -4.38 -0.85
CA LYS A 352 26.10 -5.57 -1.41
C LYS A 352 25.52 -5.96 -2.77
N ASP A 353 24.20 -5.89 -2.92
CA ASP A 353 23.49 -6.28 -4.15
C ASP A 353 23.27 -5.10 -5.10
N ASN A 354 23.79 -3.91 -4.76
CA ASN A 354 23.61 -2.67 -5.50
C ASN A 354 22.12 -2.38 -5.74
N THR A 355 21.34 -2.39 -4.66
CA THR A 355 19.89 -2.09 -4.67
C THR A 355 19.48 -0.95 -3.76
N ALA A 356 20.41 -0.36 -2.99
CA ALA A 356 20.19 0.79 -2.11
C ALA A 356 20.42 2.12 -2.85
N GLY A 357 19.57 2.42 -3.84
CA GLY A 357 19.79 3.52 -4.78
C GLY A 357 19.35 4.90 -4.31
N GLY A 358 18.55 5.00 -3.24
CA GLY A 358 17.92 6.24 -2.79
C GLY A 358 16.80 6.72 -3.73
N CYS A 359 16.17 7.86 -3.43
CA CYS A 359 15.06 8.40 -4.22
C CYS A 359 15.52 9.02 -5.55
N ILE A 360 14.58 9.53 -6.36
CA ILE A 360 14.85 10.08 -7.71
C ILE A 360 15.85 11.25 -7.72
N ASN A 361 16.04 11.93 -6.57
CA ASN A 361 17.03 12.99 -6.41
C ASN A 361 18.48 12.46 -6.47
N ASN A 362 18.68 11.17 -6.18
CA ASN A 362 19.97 10.49 -6.29
C ASN A 362 20.16 9.99 -7.74
N THR A 363 20.37 10.91 -8.69
CA THR A 363 20.34 10.62 -10.13
C THR A 363 21.28 9.50 -10.57
N ASP A 364 22.42 9.35 -9.88
CA ASP A 364 23.47 8.39 -10.23
C ASP A 364 23.20 6.97 -9.73
N THR A 365 22.35 6.81 -8.71
CA THR A 365 22.12 5.53 -8.03
C THR A 365 20.66 5.11 -8.03
N PHE A 366 19.71 6.01 -8.31
CA PHE A 366 18.27 5.73 -8.25
C PHE A 366 17.86 4.48 -9.07
N HIS A 367 18.49 4.28 -10.23
CA HIS A 367 18.22 3.14 -11.12
C HIS A 367 18.61 1.78 -10.51
N GLN A 368 19.44 1.78 -9.47
CA GLN A 368 19.91 0.60 -8.77
C GLN A 368 18.81 -0.05 -7.92
N ASN A 369 17.81 0.72 -7.49
CA ASN A 369 16.67 0.20 -6.74
C ASN A 369 15.93 -0.92 -7.49
N PRO A 370 15.26 -1.84 -6.79
CA PRO A 370 14.45 -2.87 -7.43
C PRO A 370 13.35 -2.27 -8.32
N GLN A 371 13.11 -2.86 -9.50
CA GLN A 371 12.18 -2.30 -10.49
C GLN A 371 11.08 -3.32 -10.84
N TYR A 372 9.82 -2.93 -10.68
CA TYR A 372 8.65 -3.80 -10.88
C TYR A 372 7.82 -3.33 -12.07
N ALA A 373 7.91 -4.04 -13.19
CA ALA A 373 7.21 -3.69 -14.42
C ALA A 373 5.85 -4.37 -14.54
N PHE A 374 4.84 -3.65 -15.00
CA PHE A 374 3.51 -4.18 -15.27
C PHE A 374 2.84 -3.47 -16.44
N SER A 375 1.85 -4.13 -17.04
CA SER A 375 1.10 -3.58 -18.19
C SER A 375 -0.39 -3.55 -17.89
N LEU A 376 -1.05 -2.50 -18.36
CA LEU A 376 -2.48 -2.27 -18.25
C LEU A 376 -3.06 -2.15 -19.66
N THR A 377 -4.17 -2.84 -19.91
CA THR A 377 -4.88 -2.78 -21.20
C THR A 377 -5.93 -1.68 -21.25
N LYS A 378 -6.37 -1.19 -20.09
CA LYS A 378 -7.36 -0.12 -19.91
C LYS A 378 -7.03 0.69 -18.67
N THR A 379 -7.69 1.84 -18.53
CA THR A 379 -7.59 2.64 -17.31
C THR A 379 -7.95 1.80 -16.09
N THR A 380 -7.04 1.73 -15.12
CA THR A 380 -7.15 0.84 -13.96
C THR A 380 -6.65 1.57 -12.72
N THR A 381 -7.34 1.36 -11.60
CA THR A 381 -6.90 1.79 -10.28
C THR A 381 -6.02 0.71 -9.66
N ILE A 382 -4.81 1.09 -9.27
CA ILE A 382 -3.86 0.27 -8.52
C ILE A 382 -3.64 0.92 -7.17
N ILE A 383 -3.72 0.17 -6.09
CA ILE A 383 -3.24 0.61 -4.78
C ILE A 383 -1.87 -0.03 -4.58
N ALA A 384 -0.85 0.80 -4.39
CA ALA A 384 0.50 0.37 -4.07
C ALA A 384 0.78 0.68 -2.60
N ALA A 385 1.20 -0.32 -1.85
CA ALA A 385 1.59 -0.21 -0.44
C ALA A 385 3.01 -0.77 -0.28
N LEU A 386 3.91 0.06 0.25
CA LEU A 386 5.31 -0.29 0.51
C LEU A 386 5.54 -0.25 2.02
N MET A 387 5.82 -1.42 2.60
CA MET A 387 6.15 -1.58 4.02
C MET A 387 7.64 -1.84 4.16
N GLN A 388 8.33 -1.13 5.06
CA GLN A 388 9.67 -1.51 5.51
C GLN A 388 9.58 -2.52 6.66
N GLN A 389 10.61 -3.34 6.83
CA GLN A 389 10.67 -4.30 7.92
C GLN A 389 10.64 -3.55 9.26
N ASP A 390 9.78 -4.02 10.17
CA ASP A 390 9.59 -3.39 11.47
C ASP A 390 10.84 -3.58 12.34
N THR A 391 11.38 -2.48 12.85
CA THR A 391 12.57 -2.39 13.70
C THR A 391 12.25 -2.08 15.16
N ARG A 392 10.98 -2.20 15.58
CA ARG A 392 10.52 -1.79 16.93
C ARG A 392 11.20 -2.54 18.07
N ASP A 393 11.62 -3.78 17.85
CA ASP A 393 12.43 -4.55 18.80
C ASP A 393 13.85 -3.99 19.02
N HIS A 394 14.31 -3.14 18.09
CA HIS A 394 15.57 -2.40 18.08
C HIS A 394 15.41 -0.88 18.27
N ARG A 395 14.19 -0.38 18.46
CA ARG A 395 13.96 1.07 18.61
C ARG A 395 14.65 1.63 19.86
N LEU A 396 14.70 0.83 20.93
CA LEU A 396 15.44 1.17 22.16
C LEU A 396 16.98 1.15 21.95
N ASP A 397 17.46 0.58 20.85
CA ASP A 397 18.85 0.62 20.42
C ASP A 397 19.14 1.84 19.51
N GLY A 398 18.16 2.74 19.32
CA GLY A 398 18.28 3.94 18.49
C GLY A 398 18.02 3.70 16.99
N VAL A 399 17.46 2.55 16.62
CA VAL A 399 17.10 2.26 15.23
C VAL A 399 15.76 2.92 14.90
N GLU A 400 15.79 3.84 13.95
CA GLU A 400 14.61 4.50 13.40
C GLU A 400 14.20 3.89 12.06
N ASN A 401 12.98 4.22 11.62
CA ASN A 401 12.53 3.87 10.28
C ASN A 401 13.30 4.68 9.24
N HIS A 402 13.56 4.08 8.08
CA HIS A 402 14.04 4.84 6.93
C HIS A 402 12.91 5.71 6.40
N THR A 403 13.27 6.84 5.80
CA THR A 403 12.32 7.59 4.98
C THR A 403 12.12 6.82 3.67
N ILE A 404 10.93 6.25 3.44
CA ILE A 404 10.65 5.37 2.29
C ILE A 404 9.61 5.96 1.35
N GLY A 405 9.65 5.51 0.11
CA GLY A 405 8.70 5.91 -0.91
C GLY A 405 8.81 5.05 -2.16
N PHE A 406 7.95 5.34 -3.13
CA PHE A 406 8.04 4.75 -4.45
C PHE A 406 7.62 5.74 -5.52
N ILE A 407 8.16 5.54 -6.71
CA ILE A 407 7.72 6.25 -7.90
C ILE A 407 7.18 5.25 -8.92
N CYS A 408 6.24 5.71 -9.74
CA CYS A 408 5.70 4.97 -10.87
C CYS A 408 6.02 5.75 -12.16
N LEU A 409 6.75 5.09 -13.06
CA LEU A 409 7.17 5.64 -14.35
C LEU A 409 6.35 5.01 -15.46
N ARG A 410 5.91 5.81 -16.44
CA ARG A 410 5.43 5.27 -17.72
C ARG A 410 6.63 4.92 -18.58
N VAL A 411 6.67 3.69 -19.07
CA VAL A 411 7.78 3.17 -19.87
C VAL A 411 7.30 2.67 -21.21
N GLU A 412 8.26 2.23 -22.02
CA GLU A 412 8.01 1.64 -23.33
C GLU A 412 7.27 0.32 -23.20
N ASP A 413 6.31 0.08 -24.09
CA ASP A 413 5.40 -1.06 -24.04
C ASP A 413 6.10 -2.43 -24.12
N ASN A 414 7.30 -2.46 -24.70
CA ASN A 414 8.14 -3.65 -24.83
C ASN A 414 9.32 -3.70 -23.83
N ARG A 415 9.34 -2.84 -22.81
CA ARG A 415 10.40 -2.79 -21.80
C ARG A 415 10.44 -4.09 -20.98
N VAL A 416 11.52 -4.86 -21.11
CA VAL A 416 11.75 -6.13 -20.37
C VAL A 416 13.04 -6.14 -19.54
N THR A 417 13.81 -5.06 -19.60
CA THR A 417 15.07 -4.87 -18.89
C THR A 417 14.97 -3.66 -17.96
N ARG A 418 15.94 -3.50 -17.08
CA ARG A 418 16.04 -2.36 -16.15
C ARG A 418 16.15 -1.02 -16.88
N ILE A 419 15.67 0.01 -16.21
CA ILE A 419 15.86 1.42 -16.54
C ILE A 419 17.17 1.88 -15.88
N HIS A 420 17.96 2.68 -16.60
CA HIS A 420 19.26 3.18 -16.13
C HIS A 420 19.29 4.70 -15.92
N LYS A 421 18.32 5.43 -16.48
CA LYS A 421 18.21 6.89 -16.33
C LYS A 421 16.78 7.31 -16.03
N PRO A 422 16.57 8.35 -15.20
CA PRO A 422 15.24 8.89 -14.91
C PRO A 422 14.69 9.78 -16.05
N LEU A 423 14.85 9.37 -17.32
CA LEU A 423 14.34 10.10 -18.50
C LEU A 423 12.88 9.74 -18.81
N TYR A 424 12.06 9.54 -17.76
CA TYR A 424 10.71 9.00 -17.87
C TYR A 424 9.70 9.89 -17.17
N ASP A 425 8.50 9.95 -17.73
CA ASP A 425 7.39 10.66 -17.12
C ASP A 425 7.02 9.95 -15.80
N VAL A 426 7.23 10.66 -14.69
CA VAL A 426 6.70 10.26 -13.38
C VAL A 426 5.18 10.43 -13.43
N VAL A 427 4.47 9.31 -13.58
CA VAL A 427 3.00 9.33 -13.64
C VAL A 427 2.38 9.34 -12.25
N SER A 428 3.13 8.94 -11.24
CA SER A 428 2.77 9.09 -9.84
C SER A 428 3.96 8.84 -8.92
N GLN A 429 3.90 9.41 -7.73
CA GLN A 429 4.82 9.20 -6.62
C GLN A 429 4.06 9.33 -5.31
N VAL A 430 4.56 8.69 -4.26
CA VAL A 430 4.11 8.94 -2.89
C VAL A 430 5.01 10.00 -2.25
N ILE A 431 4.47 10.73 -1.27
CA ILE A 431 5.29 11.55 -0.38
C ILE A 431 6.15 10.60 0.44
N TYR A 432 7.46 10.82 0.40
CA TYR A 432 8.41 10.03 1.17
C TYR A 432 8.23 10.36 2.66
N SER A 433 8.16 9.33 3.49
CA SER A 433 8.05 9.51 4.94
C SER A 433 8.74 8.38 5.69
N ASP A 434 9.08 8.64 6.94
CA ASP A 434 9.62 7.69 7.92
C ASP A 434 8.53 6.76 8.51
N ALA A 435 7.35 6.70 7.89
CA ALA A 435 6.32 5.75 8.27
C ALA A 435 6.77 4.31 7.97
N ARG A 436 6.32 3.35 8.77
CA ARG A 436 6.58 1.93 8.53
C ARG A 436 5.97 1.45 7.21
N GLU A 437 4.87 2.06 6.79
CA GLU A 437 4.23 1.81 5.50
C GLU A 437 3.74 3.10 4.82
N VAL A 438 4.01 3.21 3.51
CA VAL A 438 3.49 4.26 2.65
C VAL A 438 2.58 3.67 1.57
N THR A 439 1.42 4.30 1.35
CA THR A 439 0.40 3.82 0.41
C THR A 439 -0.02 4.93 -0.55
N SER A 440 -0.26 4.58 -1.81
CA SER A 440 -0.91 5.49 -2.76
C SER A 440 -1.88 4.74 -3.68
N SER A 441 -2.99 5.42 -4.02
CA SER A 441 -3.97 4.96 -5.02
C SER A 441 -3.70 5.63 -6.37
N LEU A 442 -3.28 4.83 -7.33
CA LEU A 442 -2.85 5.22 -8.67
C LEU A 442 -3.95 4.94 -9.69
N THR A 443 -4.46 5.95 -10.38
CA THR A 443 -5.34 5.74 -11.55
C THR A 443 -4.55 5.89 -12.83
N LEU A 444 -4.17 4.77 -13.43
CA LEU A 444 -3.26 4.72 -14.57
C LEU A 444 -4.01 4.37 -15.85
N LYS A 445 -3.70 5.05 -16.96
CA LYS A 445 -4.23 4.74 -18.29
C LYS A 445 -3.65 3.42 -18.83
N SER A 446 -4.16 2.96 -19.97
CA SER A 446 -3.53 1.86 -20.71
C SER A 446 -2.05 2.17 -21.04
N GLY A 447 -1.19 1.16 -20.94
CA GLY A 447 0.26 1.29 -21.16
C GLY A 447 1.09 0.38 -20.24
N ARG A 448 2.41 0.51 -20.34
CA ARG A 448 3.37 -0.18 -19.47
C ARG A 448 4.03 0.78 -18.48
N TYR A 449 4.26 0.27 -17.28
CA TYR A 449 4.75 1.04 -16.15
C TYR A 449 5.85 0.27 -15.41
N VAL A 450 6.70 1.02 -14.73
CA VAL A 450 7.68 0.48 -13.77
C VAL A 450 7.50 1.21 -12.44
N LEU A 451 7.24 0.46 -11.38
CA LEU A 451 7.21 0.96 -10.01
C LEU A 451 8.53 0.65 -9.32
N ILE A 452 9.12 1.67 -8.70
CA ILE A 452 10.44 1.61 -8.09
C ILE A 452 10.30 2.02 -6.62
N PRO A 453 10.33 1.07 -5.67
CA PRO A 453 10.42 1.38 -4.25
C PRO A 453 11.87 1.69 -3.85
N SER A 454 12.03 2.74 -3.05
CA SER A 454 13.33 3.20 -2.57
C SER A 454 13.22 3.86 -1.21
N THR A 455 14.34 3.86 -0.49
CA THR A 455 14.59 4.82 0.58
C THR A 455 14.80 6.22 0.00
N PHE A 456 14.76 7.25 0.84
CA PHE A 456 15.02 8.62 0.43
C PHE A 456 16.51 8.81 0.13
N ASP A 457 17.35 8.40 1.08
CA ASP A 457 18.80 8.49 0.96
C ASP A 457 19.39 7.24 0.30
N ALA A 458 20.44 7.44 -0.49
CA ALA A 458 21.18 6.35 -1.10
C ALA A 458 22.04 5.60 -0.06
N GLY A 459 22.19 4.30 -0.24
CA GLY A 459 22.96 3.46 0.66
C GLY A 459 22.24 3.05 1.95
N GLU A 460 20.98 3.38 2.15
CA GLU A 460 20.21 2.81 3.27
C GLU A 460 19.86 1.33 2.99
N GLU A 461 20.01 0.47 4.00
CA GLU A 461 19.83 -0.97 3.85
C GLU A 461 18.65 -1.46 4.69
N GLY A 462 17.74 -2.21 4.08
CA GLY A 462 16.54 -2.69 4.77
C GLY A 462 15.68 -3.61 3.91
N GLY A 463 14.98 -4.53 4.56
CA GLY A 463 13.96 -5.37 3.92
C GLY A 463 12.68 -4.57 3.68
N PHE A 464 11.99 -4.84 2.57
CA PHE A 464 10.68 -4.26 2.27
C PHE A 464 9.69 -5.27 1.70
N LEU A 465 8.41 -4.99 1.88
CA LEU A 465 7.27 -5.71 1.32
C LEU A 465 6.47 -4.75 0.45
N LEU A 466 6.48 -4.98 -0.86
CA LEU A 466 5.67 -4.25 -1.82
C LEU A 466 4.41 -5.04 -2.15
N ARG A 467 3.24 -4.42 -1.94
CA ARG A 467 1.92 -4.99 -2.24
C ARG A 467 1.22 -4.14 -3.29
N LEU A 468 0.86 -4.75 -4.41
CA LEU A 468 0.12 -4.13 -5.50
C LEU A 468 -1.27 -4.75 -5.60
N PHE A 469 -2.29 -3.95 -5.31
CA PHE A 469 -3.69 -4.32 -5.45
C PHE A 469 -4.27 -3.69 -6.71
N SER A 470 -4.97 -4.47 -7.52
CA SER A 470 -5.56 -3.97 -8.77
C SER A 470 -7.02 -4.42 -8.90
N SER A 471 -7.85 -3.54 -9.43
CA SER A 471 -9.25 -3.85 -9.79
C SER A 471 -9.37 -4.75 -11.03
N SER A 472 -8.25 -5.07 -11.67
CA SER A 472 -8.15 -6.02 -12.78
C SER A 472 -6.91 -6.92 -12.63
N GLN A 473 -6.81 -7.98 -13.44
CA GLN A 473 -5.65 -8.87 -13.39
C GLN A 473 -4.36 -8.10 -13.69
N LEU A 474 -3.41 -8.15 -12.75
CA LEU A 474 -2.12 -7.47 -12.86
C LEU A 474 -0.99 -8.51 -12.94
N ASN A 475 -0.26 -8.49 -14.05
CA ASN A 475 0.96 -9.28 -14.21
C ASN A 475 2.15 -8.35 -14.03
N VAL A 476 2.91 -8.60 -12.97
CA VAL A 476 4.05 -7.78 -12.56
C VAL A 476 5.29 -8.66 -12.62
N ILE A 477 6.35 -8.14 -13.21
CA ILE A 477 7.66 -8.80 -13.29
C ILE A 477 8.73 -7.90 -12.65
N ARG A 478 9.66 -8.50 -11.93
CA ARG A 478 10.87 -7.79 -11.48
C ARG A 478 11.86 -7.71 -12.64
N LEU A 479 12.28 -6.50 -13.00
CA LEU A 479 13.31 -6.28 -14.01
C LEU A 479 14.67 -6.52 -13.35
N THR A 480 15.44 -7.47 -13.90
CA THR A 480 16.73 -7.91 -13.35
C THR A 480 17.87 -7.79 -14.35
N ASP A 481 17.59 -8.03 -15.64
CA ASP A 481 18.58 -7.88 -16.70
C ASP A 481 18.75 -6.39 -17.07
N ASP A 482 19.99 -5.90 -17.15
CA ASP A 482 20.31 -4.53 -17.59
C ASP A 482 20.13 -4.35 -19.10
N VAL A 483 20.34 -5.44 -19.85
CA VAL A 483 20.23 -5.50 -21.32
C VAL A 483 19.54 -6.80 -21.75
N PRO A 484 18.91 -6.87 -22.93
CA PRO A 484 18.22 -8.09 -23.35
C PRO A 484 19.19 -9.25 -23.54
N LYS A 485 18.74 -10.48 -23.25
CA LYS A 485 19.53 -11.69 -23.52
C LYS A 485 19.76 -11.86 -25.03
N LYS A 486 21.01 -12.10 -25.42
CA LYS A 486 21.40 -12.32 -26.83
C LYS A 486 20.73 -13.59 -27.38
N LYS A 487 20.20 -13.52 -28.60
CA LYS A 487 19.70 -14.69 -29.32
C LYS A 487 20.85 -15.35 -30.09
N TRP A 488 20.88 -16.68 -30.17
CA TRP A 488 21.99 -17.45 -30.74
C TRP A 488 22.42 -17.06 -32.18
N TYR A 489 21.53 -16.44 -32.94
CA TYR A 489 21.79 -16.00 -34.32
C TYR A 489 22.42 -14.60 -34.43
N THR A 490 22.59 -13.83 -33.35
CA THR A 490 23.18 -12.48 -33.39
C THR A 490 24.70 -12.45 -33.59
N GLY A 491 25.34 -13.59 -33.87
CA GLY A 491 26.79 -13.69 -34.01
C GLY A 491 27.51 -13.58 -32.66
N LYS A 492 28.70 -14.17 -32.55
CA LYS A 492 29.39 -14.35 -31.26
C LYS A 492 30.01 -13.08 -30.65
N ASN A 493 30.05 -11.93 -31.35
CA ASN A 493 30.92 -10.79 -30.97
C ASN A 493 30.29 -9.39 -31.00
N SER A 494 28.97 -9.20 -31.15
CA SER A 494 28.38 -7.85 -31.04
C SER A 494 27.75 -7.63 -29.67
N ASP A 495 28.32 -6.73 -28.89
CA ASP A 495 27.66 -6.17 -27.70
C ASP A 495 26.68 -5.09 -28.14
N PHE A 496 25.57 -4.95 -27.41
CA PHE A 496 24.72 -3.78 -27.60
C PHE A 496 25.54 -2.56 -27.15
N VAL A 497 25.63 -1.53 -27.99
CA VAL A 497 26.42 -0.31 -27.73
C VAL A 497 25.54 0.91 -27.49
N GLY A 498 24.23 0.79 -27.70
CA GLY A 498 23.28 1.85 -27.37
C GLY A 498 21.82 1.40 -27.46
N MET A 499 20.92 2.35 -27.24
CA MET A 499 19.48 2.11 -27.19
C MET A 499 18.76 3.22 -27.95
N ALA A 500 17.73 2.86 -28.72
CA ALA A 500 16.83 3.82 -29.34
C ALA A 500 15.40 3.65 -28.81
N ARG A 501 14.79 4.78 -28.45
CA ARG A 501 13.40 4.90 -28.04
C ARG A 501 12.61 5.52 -29.19
N VAL A 502 11.48 4.91 -29.54
CA VAL A 502 10.62 5.34 -30.65
C VAL A 502 9.21 5.54 -30.11
N LYS A 503 8.74 6.79 -30.16
CA LYS A 503 7.37 7.19 -29.79
C LYS A 503 6.56 7.47 -31.04
N ILE A 504 5.39 6.85 -31.16
CA ILE A 504 4.48 7.08 -32.29
C ILE A 504 3.66 8.33 -31.98
N MET A 505 3.75 9.36 -32.83
CA MET A 505 3.07 10.65 -32.62
C MET A 505 1.77 10.76 -33.40
N GLY A 506 1.67 10.11 -34.56
CA GLY A 506 0.46 10.14 -35.37
C GLY A 506 0.62 9.40 -36.70
N LEU A 507 -0.51 9.05 -37.30
CA LEU A 507 -0.57 8.49 -38.65
C LEU A 507 -1.73 9.17 -39.40
N ASN A 508 -1.40 9.86 -40.49
CA ASN A 508 -2.36 10.51 -41.38
C ASN A 508 -2.46 9.72 -42.67
N LEU A 509 -3.48 8.87 -42.80
CA LEU A 509 -3.69 8.08 -44.01
C LEU A 509 -4.44 8.88 -45.07
N THR A 510 -4.02 8.78 -46.34
CA THR A 510 -4.62 9.50 -47.48
C THR A 510 -5.95 8.90 -47.95
N HIS A 511 -6.23 7.66 -47.57
CA HIS A 511 -7.48 6.95 -47.88
C HIS A 511 -7.98 6.19 -46.65
N GLU A 512 -9.31 6.08 -46.49
CA GLU A 512 -9.92 5.14 -45.56
C GLU A 512 -9.55 3.72 -45.99
N LEU A 513 -8.51 3.15 -45.37
CA LEU A 513 -8.28 1.71 -45.38
C LEU A 513 -9.50 1.10 -44.67
N GLY A 514 -10.48 0.62 -45.44
CA GLY A 514 -11.81 0.28 -44.94
C GLY A 514 -11.77 -0.63 -43.72
N SER A 515 -12.31 -0.16 -42.60
CA SER A 515 -12.69 -0.80 -41.31
C SER A 515 -11.90 -2.00 -40.74
N ALA A 516 -10.81 -2.44 -41.36
CA ALA A 516 -10.00 -3.57 -40.93
C ALA A 516 -8.95 -3.08 -39.93
N ASP A 517 -8.98 -3.62 -38.72
CA ASP A 517 -8.01 -3.34 -37.67
C ASP A 517 -6.57 -3.51 -38.20
N LEU A 518 -5.88 -2.40 -38.46
CA LEU A 518 -4.48 -2.38 -38.88
C LEU A 518 -3.58 -2.75 -37.71
N ASN A 519 -2.77 -3.80 -37.86
CA ASN A 519 -1.77 -4.18 -36.85
C ASN A 519 -0.41 -3.61 -37.26
N THR A 520 0.21 -2.79 -36.42
CA THR A 520 1.55 -2.24 -36.72
C THR A 520 2.64 -3.08 -36.07
N THR A 521 3.56 -3.61 -36.87
CA THR A 521 4.77 -4.27 -36.37
C THR A 521 5.97 -3.32 -36.48
N LEU A 522 6.72 -3.17 -35.39
CA LEU A 522 7.94 -2.35 -35.35
C LEU A 522 9.16 -3.27 -35.45
N ARG A 523 9.90 -3.19 -36.56
CA ARG A 523 11.11 -3.99 -36.81
C ARG A 523 12.37 -3.14 -36.64
N LEU A 524 13.37 -3.69 -35.95
CA LEU A 524 14.72 -3.15 -35.93
C LEU A 524 15.61 -4.06 -36.81
N LEU A 525 16.18 -3.50 -37.86
CA LEU A 525 17.15 -4.16 -38.73
C LEU A 525 18.54 -3.59 -38.40
N ASP A 526 19.25 -4.22 -37.45
CA ASP A 526 20.69 -4.03 -37.31
C ASP A 526 21.37 -4.81 -38.45
N THR A 527 22.00 -4.09 -39.40
CA THR A 527 22.48 -4.71 -40.62
C THR A 527 24.00 -4.86 -40.62
N LYS A 528 24.45 -6.11 -40.54
CA LYS A 528 25.63 -6.57 -41.29
C LYS A 528 25.11 -7.50 -42.38
N ASN A 529 25.04 -7.01 -43.63
CA ASN A 529 24.49 -7.73 -44.80
C ASN A 529 22.96 -8.00 -44.77
N GLY A 530 22.14 -7.11 -44.20
CA GLY A 530 20.68 -7.16 -44.34
C GLY A 530 19.93 -8.25 -43.54
N LYS A 531 20.58 -8.89 -42.55
CA LYS A 531 19.93 -9.88 -41.67
C LYS A 531 19.19 -9.21 -40.50
N LEU A 532 18.01 -9.74 -40.14
CA LEU A 532 17.19 -9.30 -39.01
C LEU A 532 17.86 -9.65 -37.67
N VAL A 533 18.02 -8.67 -36.78
CA VAL A 533 18.65 -8.85 -35.46
C VAL A 533 17.62 -8.89 -34.34
N ASN A 534 16.63 -7.99 -34.34
CA ASN A 534 15.56 -8.00 -33.33
C ASN A 534 14.20 -7.62 -33.92
N GLU A 535 13.14 -8.27 -33.44
CA GLU A 535 11.75 -8.04 -33.89
C GLU A 535 10.86 -7.89 -32.66
N PHE A 536 10.05 -6.83 -32.67
CA PHE A 536 8.97 -6.66 -31.71
C PHE A 536 7.66 -6.38 -32.45
N SER A 537 6.64 -7.20 -32.22
CA SER A 537 5.32 -7.02 -32.82
C SER A 537 4.33 -6.59 -31.75
N ALA A 538 3.82 -5.36 -31.84
CA ALA A 538 2.59 -4.97 -31.15
C ALA A 538 1.40 -5.29 -32.07
N GLN A 539 0.32 -5.80 -31.49
CA GLN A 539 -0.96 -5.92 -32.20
C GLN A 539 -1.97 -5.04 -31.49
N ALA A 540 -2.27 -3.90 -32.09
CA ALA A 540 -3.31 -2.99 -31.64
C ALA A 540 -3.79 -2.17 -32.83
N PRO A 541 -5.07 -1.72 -32.83
CA PRO A 541 -5.56 -0.73 -33.76
C PRO A 541 -4.63 0.48 -33.81
N ILE A 542 -4.48 1.08 -34.99
CA ILE A 542 -3.47 2.12 -35.19
C ILE A 542 -3.66 3.34 -34.31
N ASN A 543 -4.92 3.72 -34.04
CA ASN A 543 -5.26 4.82 -33.15
C ASN A 543 -4.83 4.54 -31.70
N ASP A 544 -4.81 3.27 -31.28
CA ASP A 544 -4.38 2.88 -29.94
C ASP A 544 -2.85 2.92 -29.80
N LEU A 545 -2.10 2.96 -30.91
CA LEU A 545 -0.64 3.05 -30.92
C LEU A 545 -0.14 4.49 -30.81
N ILE A 546 -0.98 5.47 -31.12
CA ILE A 546 -0.63 6.89 -31.00
C ILE A 546 -0.32 7.21 -29.53
N GLY A 547 0.84 7.84 -29.30
CA GLY A 547 1.36 8.16 -27.97
C GLY A 547 2.09 7.01 -27.28
N ARG A 548 2.12 5.79 -27.85
CA ARG A 548 2.91 4.67 -27.32
C ARG A 548 4.37 4.78 -27.68
N GLU A 549 5.21 4.19 -26.84
CA GLU A 549 6.66 4.24 -26.95
C GLU A 549 7.26 2.84 -26.89
N TYR A 550 8.35 2.63 -27.62
CA TYR A 550 9.03 1.34 -27.77
C TYR A 550 10.54 1.52 -27.64
N VAL A 551 11.21 0.58 -26.97
CA VAL A 551 12.66 0.56 -26.79
C VAL A 551 13.31 -0.52 -27.66
N PHE A 552 14.45 -0.19 -28.25
CA PHE A 552 15.25 -1.10 -29.06
C PHE A 552 16.73 -0.97 -28.73
N TYR A 553 17.44 -2.10 -28.69
CA TYR A 553 18.86 -2.15 -28.38
C TYR A 553 19.66 -2.33 -29.68
N VAL A 554 20.72 -1.55 -29.82
CA VAL A 554 21.47 -1.37 -31.07
C VAL A 554 22.91 -1.83 -30.87
N CYS A 555 23.41 -2.71 -31.73
CA CYS A 555 24.81 -3.16 -31.71
C CYS A 555 25.75 -2.31 -32.57
N ASP A 556 25.27 -1.85 -33.74
CA ASP A 556 26.02 -0.99 -34.66
C ASP A 556 25.18 0.23 -35.05
N PRO A 557 25.36 1.38 -34.37
CA PRO A 557 24.55 2.58 -34.57
C PRO A 557 24.74 3.21 -35.95
N GLN A 558 25.91 3.03 -36.56
CA GLN A 558 26.24 3.60 -37.87
C GLN A 558 25.52 2.88 -39.01
N ASN A 559 25.14 1.61 -38.82
CA ASN A 559 24.52 0.77 -39.85
C ASN A 559 23.12 0.26 -39.47
N ALA A 560 22.58 0.71 -38.33
CA ALA A 560 21.27 0.28 -37.87
C ALA A 560 20.14 1.02 -38.58
N LYS A 561 19.20 0.26 -39.14
CA LYS A 561 18.00 0.76 -39.80
C LYS A 561 16.77 0.29 -39.05
N PHE A 562 15.89 1.20 -38.71
CA PHE A 562 14.57 0.86 -38.21
C PHE A 562 13.59 0.78 -39.35
N LYS A 563 12.64 -0.15 -39.22
CA LYS A 563 11.56 -0.35 -40.16
C LYS A 563 10.24 -0.53 -39.41
N ILE A 564 9.28 0.34 -39.65
CA ILE A 564 7.91 0.23 -39.14
C ILE A 564 7.06 -0.34 -40.27
N GLU A 565 6.40 -1.47 -40.04
CA GLU A 565 5.52 -2.12 -41.00
C GLU A 565 4.07 -2.08 -40.52
N LEU A 566 3.17 -1.63 -41.39
CA LEU A 566 1.73 -1.76 -41.22
C LEU A 566 1.29 -3.09 -41.85
N LEU A 567 0.63 -3.93 -41.08
CA LEU A 567 0.13 -5.24 -41.50
C LEU A 567 -1.40 -5.23 -41.51
N GLU A 568 -1.98 -5.86 -42.54
CA GLU A 568 -3.40 -6.17 -42.56
C GLU A 568 -3.70 -7.39 -41.67
N LYS A 569 -4.72 -7.28 -40.81
CA LYS A 569 -5.14 -8.37 -39.92
C LYS A 569 -5.82 -9.47 -40.74
N SER A 570 -5.19 -10.65 -40.79
CA SER A 570 -5.77 -11.86 -41.36
C SER A 570 -6.05 -12.87 -40.24
N MET A 571 -7.26 -13.44 -40.23
CA MET A 571 -7.64 -14.51 -39.28
C MET A 571 -6.89 -15.83 -39.52
N VAL A 572 -6.14 -15.97 -40.64
CA VAL A 572 -5.62 -17.27 -41.12
C VAL A 572 -4.13 -17.25 -41.51
N LYS A 573 -3.49 -16.10 -41.73
CA LYS A 573 -2.06 -15.98 -42.12
C LYS A 573 -1.31 -14.94 -41.28
N LYS A 574 0.04 -15.06 -41.18
CA LYS A 574 0.91 -13.94 -40.77
C LYS A 574 0.53 -12.73 -41.64
N GLY A 575 0.16 -11.61 -41.02
CA GLY A 575 -0.37 -10.43 -41.72
C GLY A 575 0.54 -10.01 -42.88
N THR A 576 -0.07 -9.58 -43.99
CA THR A 576 0.67 -9.11 -45.17
C THR A 576 1.07 -7.65 -44.93
N PRO A 577 2.33 -7.25 -45.15
CA PRO A 577 2.73 -5.84 -45.13
C PRO A 577 1.96 -5.06 -46.19
N ILE A 578 1.16 -4.12 -45.73
CA ILE A 578 0.44 -3.19 -46.59
C ILE A 578 1.16 -1.86 -46.69
N GLY A 579 2.04 -1.51 -45.75
CA GLY A 579 2.79 -0.26 -45.77
C GLY A 579 4.05 -0.34 -44.93
N GLU A 580 5.09 0.39 -45.29
CA GLU A 580 6.30 0.47 -44.48
C GLU A 580 6.95 1.85 -44.46
N VAL A 581 7.66 2.13 -43.38
CA VAL A 581 8.50 3.30 -43.17
C VAL A 581 9.85 2.83 -42.65
N SER A 582 10.94 3.33 -43.24
CA SER A 582 12.29 3.03 -42.75
C SER A 582 13.06 4.31 -42.41
N PHE A 583 13.87 4.25 -41.36
CA PHE A 583 14.76 5.33 -40.95
C PHE A 583 16.12 4.79 -40.52
N ASP A 584 17.15 5.58 -40.79
CA ASP A 584 18.55 5.26 -40.49
C ASP A 584 18.93 5.89 -39.15
N ILE A 585 19.41 5.08 -38.19
CA ILE A 585 19.76 5.57 -36.84
C ILE A 585 20.98 6.48 -36.90
N SER A 586 21.92 6.23 -37.82
CA SER A 586 23.20 6.97 -37.90
C SER A 586 23.00 8.49 -37.88
N LYS A 587 21.92 8.97 -38.51
CA LYS A 587 21.55 10.39 -38.57
C LYS A 587 21.25 11.02 -37.22
N PHE A 588 20.93 10.21 -36.22
CA PHE A 588 20.63 10.66 -34.86
C PHE A 588 21.82 10.42 -33.91
N THR A 589 22.92 9.82 -34.37
CA THR A 589 24.06 9.50 -33.51
C THR A 589 24.98 10.70 -33.24
N GLU A 590 25.15 11.61 -34.20
CA GLU A 590 26.10 12.75 -34.10
C GLU A 590 25.62 13.88 -33.17
N GLU A 591 24.31 14.08 -33.00
CA GLU A 591 23.71 15.12 -32.15
C GLU A 591 23.22 14.61 -30.77
N SER A 592 23.34 13.30 -30.50
CA SER A 592 22.68 12.60 -29.37
C SER A 592 23.37 12.64 -28.00
N ARG A 593 24.39 13.47 -27.80
CA ARG A 593 25.05 13.59 -26.49
C ARG A 593 24.12 14.05 -25.36
N GLU A 594 22.92 14.58 -25.68
CA GLU A 594 22.00 15.18 -24.72
C GLU A 594 20.64 14.47 -24.54
N SER A 595 20.47 13.21 -24.98
CA SER A 595 19.17 12.51 -24.82
C SER A 595 17.96 13.29 -25.40
N LYS A 596 18.16 13.93 -26.55
CA LYS A 596 17.12 14.71 -27.24
C LYS A 596 16.28 13.80 -28.15
N PHE A 597 14.97 14.04 -28.17
CA PHE A 597 14.06 13.42 -29.14
C PHE A 597 14.07 14.20 -30.45
N PHE A 598 14.17 13.48 -31.56
CA PHE A 598 14.06 13.99 -32.92
C PHE A 598 12.70 13.60 -33.50
N GLU A 599 11.92 14.57 -33.95
CA GLU A 599 10.66 14.30 -34.62
C GLU A 599 10.89 14.05 -36.11
N LEU A 600 10.28 12.99 -36.63
CA LEU A 600 10.43 12.53 -37.99
C LEU A 600 9.06 12.18 -38.57
N THR A 601 8.68 12.88 -39.63
CA THR A 601 7.51 12.53 -40.45
C THR A 601 7.99 11.85 -41.74
N LYS A 602 7.47 10.66 -42.03
CA LYS A 602 7.80 9.88 -43.22
C LYS A 602 6.57 9.35 -43.90
N ARG A 603 6.59 9.39 -45.23
CA ARG A 603 5.57 8.75 -46.07
C ARG A 603 5.59 7.25 -45.90
N VAL A 604 4.41 6.68 -45.67
CA VAL A 604 4.13 5.26 -45.60
C VAL A 604 3.90 4.76 -47.02
N LEU A 605 4.74 3.84 -47.47
CA LEU A 605 4.67 3.32 -48.84
C LEU A 605 4.06 1.92 -48.86
N LYS A 606 3.01 1.72 -49.65
CA LYS A 606 2.42 0.40 -49.91
C LYS A 606 3.33 -0.43 -50.79
N VAL A 607 3.72 -1.61 -50.31
CA VAL A 607 4.54 -2.53 -51.09
C VAL A 607 3.64 -3.36 -52.00
N ILE A 608 3.54 -3.01 -53.28
CA ILE A 608 2.84 -3.83 -54.28
C ILE A 608 3.89 -4.66 -55.02
N LYS A 609 3.90 -5.97 -54.77
CA LYS A 609 4.67 -6.92 -55.60
C LYS A 609 3.86 -7.23 -56.85
N THR A 610 4.27 -6.73 -58.01
CA THR A 610 3.72 -7.15 -59.30
C THR A 610 4.70 -8.06 -60.02
N THR A 611 4.20 -9.23 -60.45
CA THR A 611 4.93 -10.15 -61.31
C THR A 611 4.72 -9.70 -62.74
N THR A 612 5.71 -9.06 -63.35
CA THR A 612 5.70 -8.82 -64.80
C THR A 612 6.13 -10.08 -65.52
N VAL A 613 5.22 -10.66 -66.30
CA VAL A 613 5.54 -11.68 -67.30
C VAL A 613 5.86 -10.94 -68.59
N THR A 614 7.13 -10.94 -68.99
CA THR A 614 7.53 -10.54 -70.35
C THR A 614 7.39 -11.73 -71.29
N ASP A 615 6.98 -11.50 -72.54
CA ASP A 615 6.71 -12.53 -73.56
C ASP A 615 7.90 -13.49 -73.84
N ASP A 616 9.12 -13.14 -73.42
CA ASP A 616 10.23 -14.08 -73.38
C ASP A 616 10.23 -14.89 -72.08
N LYS A 617 9.84 -16.17 -72.20
CA LYS A 617 9.67 -17.19 -71.14
C LYS A 617 10.93 -17.55 -70.31
N ARG A 618 11.86 -16.63 -70.03
CA ARG A 618 13.05 -16.91 -69.20
C ARG A 618 13.51 -15.85 -68.21
N LYS A 619 12.80 -14.73 -68.00
CA LYS A 619 13.10 -13.81 -66.89
C LYS A 619 11.84 -13.31 -66.19
N SER A 620 11.56 -13.85 -65.00
CA SER A 620 10.64 -13.23 -64.05
C SER A 620 11.39 -12.13 -63.29
N GLY A 621 11.07 -10.87 -63.54
CA GLY A 621 11.46 -9.77 -62.67
C GLY A 621 10.32 -9.41 -61.72
N GLU A 622 10.58 -9.36 -60.41
CA GLU A 622 9.67 -8.71 -59.45
C GLU A 622 9.76 -7.20 -59.68
N LYS A 623 8.65 -6.54 -60.02
CA LYS A 623 8.57 -5.07 -60.05
C LYS A 623 7.86 -4.63 -58.77
N ILE A 624 8.53 -3.82 -57.95
CA ILE A 624 7.93 -3.24 -56.74
C ILE A 624 7.33 -1.90 -57.14
N VAL A 625 6.02 -1.77 -57.08
CA VAL A 625 5.32 -0.49 -57.27
C VAL A 625 4.90 0.02 -55.90
N SER A 626 5.29 1.24 -55.54
CA SER A 626 4.92 1.88 -54.27
C SER A 626 3.71 2.80 -54.46
N ALA A 627 2.65 2.62 -53.66
CA ALA A 627 1.55 3.58 -53.57
C ALA A 627 1.61 4.35 -52.24
N ASP A 628 1.31 5.65 -52.25
CA ASP A 628 1.33 6.49 -51.06
C ASP A 628 0.12 6.18 -50.17
N LEU A 629 0.36 5.76 -48.93
CA LEU A 629 -0.70 5.49 -47.94
C LEU A 629 -0.92 6.66 -46.99
N GLY A 630 -0.05 7.67 -46.99
CA GLY A 630 -0.07 8.78 -46.05
C GLY A 630 1.22 8.91 -45.24
N ASP A 631 1.16 9.58 -44.10
CA ASP A 631 2.34 9.97 -43.31
C ASP A 631 2.32 9.40 -41.89
N LEU A 632 3.45 8.83 -41.46
CA LEU A 632 3.71 8.43 -40.08
C LEU A 632 4.67 9.42 -39.42
N THR A 633 4.26 9.98 -38.29
CA THR A 633 5.10 10.83 -37.45
C THR A 633 5.58 10.04 -36.24
N VAL A 634 6.89 10.00 -36.03
CA VAL A 634 7.54 9.38 -34.87
C VAL A 634 8.50 10.35 -34.20
N ARG A 635 8.72 10.20 -32.89
CA ARG A 635 9.85 10.79 -32.19
C ARG A 635 10.86 9.71 -31.86
N ILE A 636 12.12 9.94 -32.17
CA ILE A 636 13.22 9.00 -31.96
C ILE A 636 14.23 9.65 -31.02
N MET A 637 14.58 8.96 -29.94
CA MET A 637 15.73 9.32 -29.11
C MET A 637 16.74 8.19 -29.18
N TYR A 638 17.99 8.52 -29.45
CA TYR A 638 19.10 7.56 -29.39
C TYR A 638 19.99 7.89 -28.19
N CYS A 639 20.33 6.87 -27.41
CA CYS A 639 21.24 6.96 -26.29
C CYS A 639 22.49 6.14 -26.63
N ASN A 640 23.64 6.81 -26.65
CA ASN A 640 24.93 6.16 -26.85
C ASN A 640 25.45 5.59 -25.51
N GLY A 641 25.89 4.34 -25.51
CA GLY A 641 26.22 3.60 -24.30
C GLY A 641 24.99 3.02 -23.59
N LEU A 642 25.18 1.89 -22.90
CA LEU A 642 24.15 1.25 -22.06
C LEU A 642 24.43 1.43 -20.56
N ASN A 643 25.64 1.88 -20.22
CA ASN A 643 26.19 1.94 -18.85
C ASN A 643 26.52 3.35 -18.37
N GLY A 644 26.02 4.41 -19.01
CA GLY A 644 26.34 5.78 -18.64
C GLY A 644 25.15 6.68 -18.73
#